data_AF-A0A841ZYR9-F1
#
_entry.id   AF-A0A841ZYR9-F1
#
_cell.length_a   1.000
_cell.length_b   1.000
_cell.length_c   1.000
_cell.angle_alpha   90.00
_cell.angle_beta   90.00
_cell.angle_gamma   90.00
#
_symmetry.space_group_name_H-M   'P 1'
#
loop_
_entity.id
_entity.type
_entity.pdbx_description
1 polymer ?
#
loop_
_entity_poly.entity_id
_entity_poly.type
_entity_poly.pdbx_seq_one_letter_code
_entity_poly.pdbx_strand_id
1 'polypeptide(L)'
;KGASFDPMAGVSASDTEDGNVTDKVTVTANDVDTSVVGTYHVTYSVTDSDGNTTTKTITVTVTSNDAPVITASDKTLKKGASFDPMVGVTASDVEDGNVTDKVTVTANDVDTSVVGTYHVTYSVTDSDGNTTTKTITVTVASNDAPVITASDKTLKKGGSFDPMAGVSASDTEDGNVTDKVIVTANDVDTSAVGTYHVTYSVTDSDGNTTTKTITVTVTSNDAPVIVASDQTIKKGKTFDVMAGVSASDLEDGNVTSGITVTANDVDTNTVGTYHVTYSVTDSDGNTTTKTITVTITSNDAPTFTTSDVYLKVGDKFNPYAGITASDTEDGDLTDRIDIESSDVDMTQAGTYTVEYSVTDSDNNTTKITRHVYVRTNDKPVIHASNQTFKAGASFDPLAGMSASDTEDGDITANVTITANDVDANQAGTYHVTYSVTDSDDNTTTKTITITVLTNEKPVITAADITQKAHRSVDPMAGVTASDLEDGDLTANIKIIANDINIDVPGEYHVTYSVLDSDGNETEKTITVTILSNDAPVIHGQDVTFKAGKAFDPMAGVTASDTEDGDITSAIEMTANDVNPDVAGVYHVTYSVTDSDGNTTEATYTVTVLTNEKPVIHATDQTLAYGQAFDPMAGVTAEDLEDGDLTGSIKIIANDVNPLQAG
;
A
#
# COMPACT_ATOMS: atom_id res chain seq x y z
N LYS A 1 -136.91 -75.21 47.05
CA LYS A 1 -136.49 -75.51 48.45
C LYS A 1 -136.84 -74.31 49.33
N GLY A 2 -137.46 -74.49 50.49
CA GLY A 2 -137.78 -73.42 51.44
C GLY A 2 -139.13 -72.70 51.25
N ALA A 3 -139.97 -73.13 50.30
CA ALA A 3 -141.29 -72.54 50.06
C ALA A 3 -142.38 -73.09 51.01
N SER A 4 -143.46 -72.32 51.21
CA SER A 4 -144.66 -72.74 51.95
C SER A 4 -145.47 -73.78 51.15
N PHE A 5 -145.99 -74.82 51.83
CA PHE A 5 -146.87 -75.85 51.22
C PHE A 5 -148.12 -76.07 52.09
N ASP A 6 -149.31 -75.92 51.50
CA ASP A 6 -150.61 -76.21 52.12
C ASP A 6 -151.20 -77.53 51.58
N PRO A 7 -151.29 -78.60 52.40
CA PRO A 7 -151.74 -79.91 51.93
C PRO A 7 -153.24 -79.99 51.64
N MET A 8 -154.09 -79.03 52.08
CA MET A 8 -155.53 -79.04 51.79
C MET A 8 -155.89 -78.20 50.56
N ALA A 9 -154.95 -77.42 50.03
CA ALA A 9 -155.18 -76.57 48.88
C ALA A 9 -155.59 -77.39 47.65
N GLY A 10 -156.80 -77.12 47.13
CA GLY A 10 -157.33 -77.76 45.93
C GLY A 10 -157.90 -79.19 46.11
N VAL A 11 -158.03 -79.67 47.35
CA VAL A 11 -158.58 -81.01 47.63
C VAL A 11 -160.11 -81.00 47.64
N SER A 12 -160.74 -82.01 47.05
CA SER A 12 -162.20 -82.21 47.07
C SER A 12 -162.59 -83.70 47.09
N ALA A 13 -163.76 -84.01 47.66
CA ALA A 13 -164.36 -85.35 47.68
C ALA A 13 -165.89 -85.32 47.64
N SER A 14 -166.50 -86.32 47.00
CA SER A 14 -167.94 -86.48 46.88
C SER A 14 -168.32 -87.95 46.95
N ASP A 15 -169.49 -88.22 47.51
CA ASP A 15 -170.14 -89.52 47.56
C ASP A 15 -171.53 -89.45 46.90
N THR A 16 -172.01 -90.56 46.35
CA THR A 16 -173.28 -90.61 45.60
C THR A 16 -174.53 -90.50 46.48
N GLU A 17 -174.48 -90.96 47.73
CA GLU A 17 -175.61 -90.89 48.68
C GLU A 17 -175.48 -89.64 49.56
N ASP A 18 -174.27 -89.35 50.05
CA ASP A 18 -173.97 -88.23 50.96
C ASP A 18 -173.72 -86.88 50.27
N GLY A 19 -173.55 -86.88 48.95
CA GLY A 19 -173.17 -85.67 48.20
C GLY A 19 -171.75 -85.21 48.48
N ASN A 20 -171.53 -83.90 48.64
CA ASN A 20 -170.18 -83.36 48.88
C ASN A 20 -169.68 -83.71 50.29
N VAL A 21 -168.63 -84.52 50.36
CA VAL A 21 -167.97 -84.93 51.61
C VAL A 21 -166.57 -84.33 51.76
N THR A 22 -166.23 -83.27 51.00
CA THR A 22 -164.92 -82.59 51.05
C THR A 22 -164.57 -82.13 52.46
N ASP A 23 -165.53 -81.59 53.20
CA ASP A 23 -165.32 -81.13 54.59
C ASP A 23 -165.04 -82.29 55.56
N LYS A 24 -165.31 -83.54 55.13
CA LYS A 24 -164.96 -84.76 55.85
C LYS A 24 -163.60 -85.33 55.41
N VAL A 25 -162.93 -84.74 54.41
CA VAL A 25 -161.60 -85.19 53.97
C VAL A 25 -160.58 -84.87 55.05
N THR A 26 -159.81 -85.88 55.41
CA THR A 26 -158.71 -85.78 56.36
C THR A 26 -157.40 -86.15 55.69
N VAL A 27 -156.34 -85.42 56.00
CA VAL A 27 -154.98 -85.85 55.63
C VAL A 27 -154.58 -86.95 56.61
N THR A 28 -154.41 -88.16 56.09
CA THR A 28 -154.03 -89.33 56.89
C THR A 28 -152.53 -89.58 56.88
N ALA A 29 -151.82 -89.08 55.86
CA ALA A 29 -150.37 -89.00 55.86
C ALA A 29 -149.90 -87.80 55.04
N ASN A 30 -148.86 -87.11 55.49
CA ASN A 30 -148.18 -86.05 54.75
C ASN A 30 -146.70 -86.10 55.14
N ASP A 31 -145.83 -86.45 54.20
CA ASP A 31 -144.38 -86.50 54.42
C ASP A 31 -143.63 -85.33 53.74
N VAL A 32 -144.35 -84.33 53.21
CA VAL A 32 -143.75 -83.22 52.47
C VAL A 32 -142.84 -82.37 53.37
N ASP A 33 -141.54 -82.39 53.07
CA ASP A 33 -140.54 -81.50 53.65
C ASP A 33 -140.01 -80.54 52.58
N THR A 34 -140.46 -79.28 52.62
CA THR A 34 -140.05 -78.28 51.64
C THR A 34 -138.60 -77.80 51.83
N SER A 35 -137.94 -78.15 52.94
CA SER A 35 -136.56 -77.75 53.22
C SER A 35 -135.51 -78.65 52.55
N VAL A 36 -135.92 -79.84 52.11
CA VAL A 36 -135.05 -80.83 51.46
C VAL A 36 -135.54 -81.07 50.03
N VAL A 37 -134.61 -81.05 49.07
CA VAL A 37 -134.90 -81.37 47.67
C VAL A 37 -135.27 -82.84 47.58
N GLY A 38 -136.38 -83.15 46.92
CA GLY A 38 -136.88 -84.53 46.86
C GLY A 38 -138.32 -84.62 46.40
N THR A 39 -138.82 -85.84 46.41
CA THR A 39 -140.20 -86.17 46.04
C THR A 39 -140.93 -86.75 47.25
N TYR A 40 -142.06 -86.16 47.57
CA TYR A 40 -142.86 -86.38 48.76
C TYR A 40 -144.31 -86.69 48.38
N HIS A 41 -145.15 -87.08 49.34
CA HIS A 41 -146.49 -87.58 49.16
C HIS A 41 -147.47 -87.07 50.24
N VAL A 42 -148.71 -86.82 49.82
CA VAL A 42 -149.83 -86.51 50.71
C VAL A 42 -150.95 -87.49 50.46
N THR A 43 -151.41 -88.20 51.50
CA THR A 43 -152.52 -89.15 51.45
C THR A 43 -153.74 -88.60 52.17
N TYR A 44 -154.86 -88.58 51.47
CA TYR A 44 -156.16 -88.14 51.94
C TYR A 44 -157.06 -89.34 52.20
N SER A 45 -157.95 -89.24 53.19
CA SER A 45 -159.00 -90.22 53.47
C SER A 45 -160.33 -89.52 53.70
N VAL A 46 -161.42 -90.11 53.24
CA VAL A 46 -162.78 -89.65 53.52
C VAL A 46 -163.70 -90.86 53.72
N THR A 47 -164.58 -90.74 54.72
CA THR A 47 -165.56 -91.77 55.09
C THR A 47 -166.97 -91.21 54.91
N ASP A 48 -167.84 -91.96 54.23
CA ASP A 48 -169.27 -91.59 54.08
C ASP A 48 -170.08 -91.91 55.36
N SER A 49 -171.36 -91.55 55.38
CA SER A 49 -172.25 -91.74 56.54
C SER A 49 -172.59 -93.21 56.82
N ASP A 50 -172.46 -94.09 55.81
CA ASP A 50 -172.63 -95.54 55.93
C ASP A 50 -171.34 -96.24 56.44
N GLY A 51 -170.24 -95.50 56.54
CA GLY A 51 -168.97 -95.97 57.06
C GLY A 51 -167.98 -96.48 56.00
N ASN A 52 -168.27 -96.35 54.70
CA ASN A 52 -167.32 -96.69 53.65
C ASN A 52 -166.23 -95.63 53.56
N THR A 53 -164.97 -96.07 53.49
CA THR A 53 -163.81 -95.16 53.47
C THR A 53 -163.03 -95.33 52.17
N THR A 54 -162.62 -94.21 51.55
CA THR A 54 -161.66 -94.21 50.43
C THR A 54 -160.42 -93.38 50.75
N THR A 55 -159.29 -93.72 50.14
CA THR A 55 -158.02 -93.00 50.30
C THR A 55 -157.40 -92.65 48.94
N LYS A 56 -156.68 -91.52 48.86
CA LYS A 56 -155.92 -91.11 47.66
C LYS A 56 -154.62 -90.42 48.03
N THR A 57 -153.52 -90.82 47.39
CA THR A 57 -152.20 -90.22 47.55
C THR A 57 -151.83 -89.37 46.33
N ILE A 58 -151.25 -88.17 46.56
CA ILE A 58 -150.62 -87.32 45.54
C ILE A 58 -149.12 -87.23 45.78
N THR A 59 -148.37 -86.81 44.77
CA THR A 59 -146.91 -86.59 44.84
C THR A 59 -146.60 -85.10 44.74
N VAL A 60 -145.68 -84.60 45.58
CA VAL A 60 -145.17 -83.23 45.62
C VAL A 60 -143.65 -83.27 45.42
N THR A 61 -143.12 -82.50 44.47
CA THR A 61 -141.66 -82.44 44.23
C THR A 61 -141.11 -81.09 44.66
N VAL A 62 -140.02 -81.11 45.44
CA VAL A 62 -139.27 -79.93 45.89
C VAL A 62 -137.94 -79.91 45.14
N THR A 63 -137.70 -78.88 44.33
CA THR A 63 -136.43 -78.65 43.61
C THR A 63 -135.49 -77.73 44.42
N SER A 64 -134.22 -77.63 44.01
CA SER A 64 -133.25 -76.68 44.58
C SER A 64 -133.54 -75.24 44.10
N ASN A 65 -132.88 -74.27 44.72
CA ASN A 65 -132.95 -72.82 44.44
C ASN A 65 -131.62 -72.20 44.90
N ASP A 66 -130.50 -72.86 44.57
CA ASP A 66 -129.18 -72.40 44.96
C ASP A 66 -128.73 -71.30 44.00
N ALA A 67 -127.88 -70.36 44.46
CA ALA A 67 -127.40 -69.29 43.60
C ALA A 67 -126.24 -69.76 42.71
N PRO A 68 -126.05 -69.15 41.51
CA PRO A 68 -124.98 -69.53 40.59
C PRO A 68 -123.59 -69.23 41.18
N VAL A 69 -122.55 -69.92 40.72
CA VAL A 69 -121.16 -69.75 41.17
C VAL A 69 -120.27 -69.21 40.05
N ILE A 70 -119.56 -68.10 40.30
CA ILE A 70 -118.58 -67.51 39.35
C ILE A 70 -117.15 -67.98 39.66
N THR A 71 -116.45 -68.45 38.63
CA THR A 71 -115.01 -68.74 38.65
C THR A 71 -114.26 -67.74 37.79
N ALA A 72 -113.39 -66.97 38.43
CA ALA A 72 -112.47 -66.00 37.85
C ALA A 72 -111.25 -65.88 38.79
N SER A 73 -110.08 -65.52 38.25
CA SER A 73 -108.81 -65.40 38.99
C SER A 73 -108.18 -64.03 38.76
N ASP A 74 -107.33 -63.61 39.70
CA ASP A 74 -106.55 -62.38 39.61
C ASP A 74 -105.57 -62.41 38.42
N LYS A 75 -105.25 -61.22 37.87
CA LYS A 75 -104.40 -61.06 36.69
C LYS A 75 -103.27 -60.06 36.93
N THR A 76 -102.12 -60.28 36.30
CA THR A 76 -101.02 -59.30 36.25
C THR A 76 -100.72 -58.94 34.81
N LEU A 77 -100.59 -57.65 34.52
CA LEU A 77 -100.34 -57.08 33.20
C LEU A 77 -99.14 -56.12 33.27
N LYS A 78 -98.47 -55.91 32.13
CA LYS A 78 -97.51 -54.82 31.98
C LYS A 78 -98.23 -53.55 31.55
N LYS A 79 -97.71 -52.39 31.96
CA LYS A 79 -98.19 -51.07 31.52
C LYS A 79 -98.30 -51.02 30.00
N GLY A 80 -99.48 -50.66 29.49
CA GLY A 80 -99.81 -50.60 28.07
C GLY A 80 -100.25 -51.94 27.44
N ALA A 81 -100.25 -53.05 28.18
CA ALA A 81 -100.74 -54.32 27.65
C ALA A 81 -102.27 -54.30 27.42
N SER A 82 -102.73 -55.01 26.38
CA SER A 82 -104.16 -55.17 26.11
C SER A 82 -104.84 -56.02 27.20
N PHE A 83 -106.02 -55.61 27.65
CA PHE A 83 -106.80 -56.31 28.67
C PHE A 83 -108.22 -56.61 28.21
N ASP A 84 -108.60 -57.90 28.22
CA ASP A 84 -109.98 -58.36 28.06
C ASP A 84 -110.50 -58.92 29.40
N PRO A 85 -111.55 -58.28 30.00
CA PRO A 85 -112.07 -58.67 31.30
C PRO A 85 -112.80 -60.02 31.29
N MET A 86 -113.27 -60.54 30.15
CA MET A 86 -114.05 -61.79 30.10
C MET A 86 -113.20 -63.04 29.88
N VAL A 87 -111.94 -62.88 29.47
CA VAL A 87 -111.03 -64.03 29.27
C VAL A 87 -110.81 -64.79 30.57
N GLY A 88 -111.14 -66.09 30.56
CA GLY A 88 -110.93 -67.00 31.70
C GLY A 88 -112.02 -66.93 32.78
N VAL A 89 -113.16 -66.30 32.51
CA VAL A 89 -114.31 -66.23 33.42
C VAL A 89 -115.34 -67.30 33.05
N THR A 90 -115.81 -68.07 34.03
CA THR A 90 -116.88 -69.07 33.85
C THR A 90 -117.90 -68.99 34.99
N ALA A 91 -119.13 -69.42 34.76
CA ALA A 91 -120.14 -69.56 35.80
C ALA A 91 -121.02 -70.81 35.63
N SER A 92 -121.41 -71.42 36.74
CA SER A 92 -122.24 -72.62 36.77
C SER A 92 -123.27 -72.56 37.89
N ASP A 93 -124.42 -73.15 37.64
CA ASP A 93 -125.54 -73.26 38.56
C ASP A 93 -126.03 -74.72 38.64
N VAL A 94 -126.59 -75.12 39.78
CA VAL A 94 -127.00 -76.52 40.00
C VAL A 94 -128.24 -76.88 39.17
N GLU A 95 -129.16 -75.93 38.98
CA GLU A 95 -130.42 -76.12 38.25
C GLU A 95 -130.28 -75.74 36.78
N ASP A 96 -129.62 -74.61 36.50
CA ASP A 96 -129.45 -74.04 35.15
C ASP A 96 -128.23 -74.59 34.38
N GLY A 97 -127.32 -75.29 35.05
CA GLY A 97 -126.09 -75.80 34.44
C GLY A 97 -125.07 -74.69 34.12
N ASN A 98 -124.52 -74.67 32.90
CA ASN A 98 -123.55 -73.65 32.52
C ASN A 98 -124.24 -72.31 32.21
N VAL A 99 -123.99 -71.31 33.05
CA VAL A 99 -124.54 -69.95 32.91
C VAL A 99 -123.46 -68.92 32.58
N THR A 100 -122.30 -69.34 32.08
CA THR A 100 -121.18 -68.45 31.71
C THR A 100 -121.59 -67.34 30.75
N ASP A 101 -122.42 -67.65 29.75
CA ASP A 101 -122.89 -66.67 28.76
C ASP A 101 -123.82 -65.59 29.36
N LYS A 102 -124.33 -65.82 30.58
CA LYS A 102 -125.13 -64.86 31.35
C LYS A 102 -124.27 -63.98 32.27
N VAL A 103 -122.96 -64.24 32.38
CA VAL A 103 -122.07 -63.41 33.22
C VAL A 103 -121.94 -62.03 32.61
N THR A 104 -122.05 -61.01 33.46
CA THR A 104 -121.89 -59.61 33.08
C THR A 104 -120.81 -58.96 33.94
N VAL A 105 -120.08 -57.99 33.38
CA VAL A 105 -119.17 -57.13 34.13
C VAL A 105 -119.99 -55.96 34.68
N THR A 106 -120.13 -55.89 36.01
CA THR A 106 -120.91 -54.84 36.67
C THR A 106 -120.06 -53.66 37.11
N ALA A 107 -118.76 -53.87 37.30
CA ALA A 107 -117.78 -52.80 37.51
C ALA A 107 -116.41 -53.21 36.96
N ASN A 108 -115.70 -52.27 36.34
CA ASN A 108 -114.34 -52.44 35.86
C ASN A 108 -113.63 -51.08 35.91
N ASP A 109 -112.63 -50.95 36.78
CA ASP A 109 -111.83 -49.73 36.92
C ASP A 109 -110.41 -49.87 36.33
N VAL A 110 -110.12 -50.96 35.61
CA VAL A 110 -108.79 -51.29 35.11
C VAL A 110 -108.31 -50.25 34.09
N ASP A 111 -107.26 -49.53 34.45
CA ASP A 111 -106.49 -48.65 33.55
C ASP A 111 -105.10 -49.26 33.31
N THR A 112 -104.90 -49.85 32.13
CA THR A 112 -103.63 -50.49 31.77
C THR A 112 -102.53 -49.49 31.47
N SER A 113 -102.82 -48.20 31.32
CA SER A 113 -101.82 -47.16 31.05
C SER A 113 -101.10 -46.66 32.31
N VAL A 114 -101.64 -46.98 33.49
CA VAL A 114 -101.13 -46.53 34.79
C VAL A 114 -100.76 -47.74 35.64
N VAL A 115 -99.60 -47.68 36.28
CA VAL A 115 -99.15 -48.71 37.21
C VAL A 115 -100.02 -48.66 38.46
N GLY A 116 -100.55 -49.81 38.88
CA GLY A 116 -101.48 -49.84 39.99
C GLY A 116 -102.18 -51.17 40.18
N THR A 117 -103.10 -51.21 41.14
CA THR A 117 -103.98 -52.35 41.38
C THR A 117 -105.42 -51.91 41.15
N TYR A 118 -106.12 -52.67 40.34
CA TYR A 118 -107.46 -52.43 39.83
C TYR A 118 -108.35 -53.64 40.09
N HIS A 119 -109.64 -53.54 39.81
CA HIS A 119 -110.67 -54.51 40.14
C HIS A 119 -111.68 -54.70 39.01
N VAL A 120 -112.10 -55.95 38.80
CA VAL A 120 -113.22 -56.30 37.93
C VAL A 120 -114.25 -57.07 38.75
N THR A 121 -115.50 -56.61 38.75
CA THR A 121 -116.62 -57.26 39.42
C THR A 121 -117.56 -57.86 38.39
N TYR A 122 -117.80 -59.16 38.54
CA TYR A 122 -118.72 -59.94 37.72
C TYR A 122 -120.01 -60.20 38.47
N SER A 123 -121.12 -60.34 37.73
CA SER A 123 -122.42 -60.74 38.26
C SER A 123 -123.10 -61.74 37.32
N VAL A 124 -123.80 -62.71 37.88
CA VAL A 124 -124.63 -63.66 37.14
C VAL A 124 -125.90 -63.96 37.93
N THR A 125 -127.02 -64.04 37.22
CA THR A 125 -128.35 -64.33 37.78
C THR A 125 -128.92 -65.58 37.11
N ASP A 126 -129.41 -66.52 37.91
CA ASP A 126 -130.05 -67.76 37.43
C ASP A 126 -131.51 -67.53 36.97
N SER A 127 -132.18 -68.59 36.52
CA SER A 127 -133.58 -68.53 36.08
C SER A 127 -134.60 -68.33 37.21
N ASP A 128 -134.24 -68.69 38.45
CA ASP A 128 -135.06 -68.50 39.65
C ASP A 128 -134.92 -67.10 40.28
N GLY A 129 -133.95 -66.32 39.80
CA GLY A 129 -133.70 -64.93 40.18
C GLY A 129 -132.61 -64.75 41.24
N ASN A 130 -131.89 -65.80 41.65
CA ASN A 130 -130.76 -65.65 42.57
C ASN A 130 -129.54 -65.08 41.84
N THR A 131 -128.80 -64.19 42.52
CA THR A 131 -127.67 -63.46 41.92
C THR A 131 -126.41 -63.64 42.75
N THR A 132 -125.29 -63.89 42.07
CA THR A 132 -123.95 -63.96 42.67
C THR A 132 -123.02 -62.94 42.03
N THR A 133 -122.20 -62.30 42.87
CA THR A 133 -121.12 -61.41 42.42
C THR A 133 -119.75 -61.93 42.83
N LYS A 134 -118.72 -61.64 42.02
CA LYS A 134 -117.32 -61.93 42.34
C LYS A 134 -116.42 -60.81 41.83
N THR A 135 -115.52 -60.33 42.68
CA THR A 135 -114.50 -59.34 42.32
C THR A 135 -113.13 -60.02 42.23
N ILE A 136 -112.37 -59.73 41.18
CA ILE A 136 -110.95 -60.09 41.04
C ILE A 136 -110.09 -58.83 41.06
N THR A 137 -108.80 -58.99 41.39
CA THR A 137 -107.80 -57.94 41.25
C THR A 137 -107.03 -58.06 39.94
N VAL A 138 -106.67 -56.90 39.36
CA VAL A 138 -105.81 -56.78 38.19
C VAL A 138 -104.66 -55.85 38.53
N THR A 139 -103.44 -56.37 38.60
CA THR A 139 -102.23 -55.59 38.87
C THR A 139 -101.55 -55.19 37.57
N VAL A 140 -101.37 -53.90 37.33
CA VAL A 140 -100.58 -53.36 36.22
C VAL A 140 -99.20 -53.00 36.77
N ALA A 141 -98.18 -53.77 36.38
CA ALA A 141 -96.77 -53.52 36.69
C ALA A 141 -96.13 -52.59 35.66
N SER A 142 -95.04 -51.91 36.02
CA SER A 142 -94.30 -51.07 35.07
C SER A 142 -93.58 -51.90 33.99
N ASN A 143 -93.23 -51.19 32.92
CA ASN A 143 -92.50 -51.66 31.74
C ASN A 143 -91.63 -50.50 31.24
N ASP A 144 -91.06 -49.75 32.17
CA ASP A 144 -90.23 -48.59 31.86
C ASP A 144 -88.84 -49.09 31.42
N ALA A 145 -88.18 -48.37 30.51
CA ALA A 145 -86.84 -48.75 30.07
C ALA A 145 -85.78 -48.38 31.12
N PRO A 146 -84.63 -49.08 31.17
CA PRO A 146 -83.57 -48.79 32.13
C PRO A 146 -82.96 -47.40 31.91
N VAL A 147 -82.39 -46.80 32.95
CA VAL A 147 -81.76 -45.47 32.90
C VAL A 147 -80.24 -45.60 33.07
N ILE A 148 -79.45 -45.04 32.14
CA ILE A 148 -77.98 -44.99 32.22
C ILE A 148 -77.51 -43.65 32.82
N THR A 149 -76.69 -43.72 33.87
CA THR A 149 -75.96 -42.58 34.44
C THR A 149 -74.49 -42.69 34.05
N ALA A 150 -74.04 -41.70 33.27
CA ALA A 150 -72.66 -41.52 32.82
C ALA A 150 -72.50 -40.02 32.51
N SER A 151 -71.29 -39.49 32.67
CA SER A 151 -70.96 -38.07 32.48
C SER A 151 -69.82 -37.92 31.47
N ASP A 152 -69.76 -36.76 30.83
CA ASP A 152 -68.66 -36.38 29.97
C ASP A 152 -67.33 -36.35 30.75
N LYS A 153 -66.23 -36.63 30.06
CA LYS A 153 -64.88 -36.67 30.64
C LYS A 153 -63.93 -35.75 29.87
N THR A 154 -62.97 -35.16 30.59
CA THR A 154 -61.85 -34.43 30.00
C THR A 154 -60.55 -35.06 30.50
N LEU A 155 -59.60 -35.29 29.61
CA LEU A 155 -58.26 -35.77 29.94
C LEU A 155 -57.19 -35.07 29.09
N LYS A 156 -55.95 -35.10 29.57
CA LYS A 156 -54.78 -34.64 28.81
C LYS A 156 -54.34 -35.70 27.81
N LYS A 157 -53.78 -35.26 26.68
CA LYS A 157 -53.14 -36.13 25.68
C LYS A 157 -52.16 -37.11 26.35
N GLY A 158 -52.30 -38.40 26.04
CA GLY A 158 -51.56 -39.51 26.66
C GLY A 158 -52.12 -39.99 28.00
N GLY A 159 -53.17 -39.36 28.53
CA GLY A 159 -53.85 -39.78 29.75
C GLY A 159 -54.50 -41.16 29.63
N SER A 160 -54.60 -41.87 30.76
CA SER A 160 -55.31 -43.14 30.83
C SER A 160 -56.83 -42.94 30.78
N PHE A 161 -57.53 -43.75 29.99
CA PHE A 161 -58.99 -43.71 29.88
C PHE A 161 -59.60 -45.09 30.12
N ASP A 162 -60.50 -45.18 31.10
CA ASP A 162 -61.36 -46.34 31.34
C ASP A 162 -62.81 -45.99 30.91
N PRO A 163 -63.35 -46.64 29.86
CA PRO A 163 -64.72 -46.42 29.39
C PRO A 163 -65.79 -46.72 30.44
N MET A 164 -65.57 -47.66 31.36
CA MET A 164 -66.60 -48.06 32.34
C MET A 164 -66.53 -47.30 33.67
N ALA A 165 -65.44 -46.55 33.91
CA ALA A 165 -65.29 -45.80 35.15
C ALA A 165 -66.40 -44.74 35.30
N GLY A 166 -67.16 -44.85 36.41
CA GLY A 166 -68.24 -43.91 36.74
C GLY A 166 -69.55 -44.14 35.99
N VAL A 167 -69.70 -45.25 35.28
CA VAL A 167 -70.96 -45.63 34.60
C VAL A 167 -71.82 -46.47 35.54
N SER A 168 -73.11 -46.16 35.62
CA SER A 168 -74.11 -46.97 36.32
C SER A 168 -75.43 -47.02 35.56
N ALA A 169 -76.25 -48.02 35.84
CA ALA A 169 -77.60 -48.11 35.30
C ALA A 169 -78.59 -48.70 36.32
N SER A 170 -79.83 -48.21 36.28
CA SER A 170 -80.92 -48.64 37.14
C SER A 170 -82.22 -48.75 36.38
N ASP A 171 -83.06 -49.67 36.82
CA ASP A 171 -84.37 -49.96 36.26
C ASP A 171 -85.42 -50.06 37.38
N THR A 172 -86.67 -49.71 37.08
CA THR A 172 -87.75 -49.68 38.10
C THR A 172 -88.12 -51.08 38.57
N GLU A 173 -88.10 -52.08 37.67
CA GLU A 173 -88.51 -53.46 37.95
C GLU A 173 -87.29 -54.33 38.31
N ASP A 174 -86.18 -54.17 37.60
CA ASP A 174 -84.97 -54.98 37.74
C ASP A 174 -83.98 -54.44 38.79
N GLY A 175 -84.15 -53.21 39.26
CA GLY A 175 -83.25 -52.57 40.21
C GLY A 175 -81.91 -52.17 39.59
N ASN A 176 -80.78 -52.55 40.21
CA ASN A 176 -79.45 -52.21 39.69
C ASN A 176 -79.08 -53.13 38.52
N VAL A 177 -78.98 -52.56 37.32
CA VAL A 177 -78.62 -53.27 36.08
C VAL A 177 -77.26 -52.83 35.52
N THR A 178 -76.41 -52.20 36.34
CA THR A 178 -75.08 -51.71 35.94
C THR A 178 -74.22 -52.79 35.30
N ASP A 179 -74.23 -54.02 35.83
CA ASP A 179 -73.45 -55.14 35.29
C ASP A 179 -73.91 -55.61 33.89
N LYS A 180 -75.10 -55.16 33.45
CA LYS A 180 -75.64 -55.43 32.10
C LYS A 180 -75.28 -54.32 31.10
N VAL A 181 -74.65 -53.23 31.53
CA VAL A 181 -74.26 -52.14 30.64
C VAL A 181 -73.13 -52.61 29.72
N ILE A 182 -73.29 -52.38 28.42
CA ILE A 182 -72.26 -52.67 27.41
C ILE A 182 -71.87 -51.38 26.67
N VAL A 183 -70.62 -51.33 26.20
CA VAL A 183 -70.15 -50.30 25.29
C VAL A 183 -70.45 -50.76 23.86
N THR A 184 -71.32 -50.04 23.16
CA THR A 184 -71.71 -50.37 21.78
C THR A 184 -70.87 -49.64 20.73
N ALA A 185 -70.30 -48.49 21.09
CA ALA A 185 -69.33 -47.76 20.27
C ALA A 185 -68.36 -46.97 21.17
N ASN A 186 -67.09 -46.94 20.78
CA ASN A 186 -66.04 -46.16 21.44
C ASN A 186 -65.01 -45.76 20.39
N ASP A 187 -64.87 -44.47 20.13
CA ASP A 187 -63.89 -43.91 19.18
C ASP A 187 -62.75 -43.14 19.87
N VAL A 188 -62.65 -43.22 21.22
CA VAL A 188 -61.69 -42.45 22.01
C VAL A 188 -60.25 -42.80 21.66
N ASP A 189 -59.51 -41.80 21.16
CA ASP A 189 -58.07 -41.84 20.95
C ASP A 189 -57.39 -40.86 21.91
N THR A 190 -56.77 -41.37 22.97
CA THR A 190 -56.11 -40.51 23.97
C THR A 190 -54.78 -39.94 23.49
N SER A 191 -54.26 -40.38 22.33
CA SER A 191 -52.98 -39.91 21.79
C SER A 191 -53.09 -38.63 20.97
N ALA A 192 -54.31 -38.21 20.62
CA ALA A 192 -54.59 -37.05 19.81
C ALA A 192 -55.57 -36.10 20.52
N VAL A 193 -55.33 -34.79 20.37
CA VAL A 193 -56.24 -33.75 20.86
C VAL A 193 -57.51 -33.78 20.02
N GLY A 194 -58.66 -33.79 20.68
CA GLY A 194 -59.92 -33.91 19.97
C GLY A 194 -61.12 -34.20 20.88
N THR A 195 -62.26 -34.38 20.23
CA THR A 195 -63.52 -34.74 20.88
C THR A 195 -63.96 -36.09 20.37
N TYR A 196 -64.17 -37.00 21.30
CA TYR A 196 -64.50 -38.40 21.08
C TYR A 196 -65.78 -38.77 21.83
N HIS A 197 -66.31 -39.96 21.58
CA HIS A 197 -67.60 -40.41 22.06
C HIS A 197 -67.55 -41.87 22.54
N VAL A 198 -68.29 -42.14 23.61
CA VAL A 198 -68.58 -43.50 24.06
C VAL A 198 -70.08 -43.66 24.14
N THR A 199 -70.62 -44.68 23.46
CA THR A 199 -72.04 -45.03 23.51
C THR A 199 -72.22 -46.29 24.35
N TYR A 200 -73.06 -46.17 25.37
CA TYR A 200 -73.47 -47.27 26.24
C TYR A 200 -74.85 -47.75 25.84
N SER A 201 -75.12 -49.03 26.08
CA SER A 201 -76.46 -49.61 25.99
C SER A 201 -76.72 -50.54 27.15
N VAL A 202 -77.97 -50.60 27.60
CA VAL A 202 -78.43 -51.57 28.61
C VAL A 202 -79.85 -52.01 28.25
N THR A 203 -80.10 -53.30 28.38
CA THR A 203 -81.41 -53.93 28.14
C THR A 203 -81.88 -54.59 29.44
N ASP A 204 -83.13 -54.33 29.82
CA ASP A 204 -83.77 -54.93 31.00
C ASP A 204 -84.24 -56.38 30.72
N SER A 205 -84.85 -57.02 31.72
CA SER A 205 -85.39 -58.38 31.61
C SER A 205 -86.65 -58.49 30.73
N ASP A 206 -87.37 -57.39 30.52
CA ASP A 206 -88.57 -57.30 29.66
C ASP A 206 -88.23 -57.00 28.19
N GLY A 207 -86.96 -56.69 27.89
CA GLY A 207 -86.44 -56.42 26.55
C GLY A 207 -86.40 -54.94 26.17
N ASN A 208 -86.74 -54.00 27.06
CA ASN A 208 -86.61 -52.58 26.78
C ASN A 208 -85.13 -52.18 26.83
N THR A 209 -84.71 -51.32 25.90
CA THR A 209 -83.31 -50.94 25.73
C THR A 209 -83.15 -49.43 25.76
N THR A 210 -82.14 -48.96 26.50
CA THR A 210 -81.71 -47.56 26.53
C THR A 210 -80.28 -47.44 26.01
N THR A 211 -80.01 -46.36 25.29
CA THR A 211 -78.67 -45.97 24.86
C THR A 211 -78.31 -44.58 25.36
N LYS A 212 -77.06 -44.37 25.76
CA LYS A 212 -76.54 -43.05 26.16
C LYS A 212 -75.15 -42.84 25.58
N THR A 213 -74.93 -41.72 24.91
CA THR A 213 -73.60 -41.30 24.45
C THR A 213 -73.04 -40.22 25.37
N ILE A 214 -71.79 -40.36 25.78
CA ILE A 214 -71.02 -39.31 26.45
C ILE A 214 -69.92 -38.78 25.53
N THR A 215 -69.48 -37.57 25.82
CA THR A 215 -68.34 -36.94 25.16
C THR A 215 -67.07 -37.11 25.99
N VAL A 216 -65.96 -37.39 25.32
CA VAL A 216 -64.62 -37.44 25.92
C VAL A 216 -63.74 -36.45 25.19
N THR A 217 -63.32 -35.39 25.89
CA THR A 217 -62.46 -34.35 25.35
C THR A 217 -61.01 -34.60 25.75
N VAL A 218 -60.13 -34.76 24.76
CA VAL A 218 -58.68 -34.86 24.97
C VAL A 218 -58.07 -33.48 24.68
N THR A 219 -57.52 -32.83 25.70
CA THR A 219 -56.84 -31.53 25.57
C THR A 219 -55.32 -31.72 25.43
N SER A 220 -54.63 -30.64 25.03
CA SER A 220 -53.17 -30.66 24.88
C SER A 220 -52.46 -30.94 26.20
N ASN A 221 -51.20 -31.35 26.12
CA ASN A 221 -50.23 -31.32 27.23
C ASN A 221 -48.84 -31.03 26.65
N ASP A 222 -48.81 -30.31 25.54
CA ASP A 222 -47.58 -29.92 24.88
C ASP A 222 -46.97 -28.75 25.67
N ALA A 223 -45.64 -28.67 25.74
CA ALA A 223 -44.96 -27.59 26.44
C ALA A 223 -45.07 -26.27 25.64
N PRO A 224 -44.97 -25.10 26.29
CA PRO A 224 -45.04 -23.80 25.62
C PRO A 224 -43.86 -23.62 24.66
N VAL A 225 -44.04 -22.80 23.62
CA VAL A 225 -43.01 -22.50 22.62
C VAL A 225 -42.51 -21.07 22.79
N ILE A 226 -41.18 -20.89 22.94
CA ILE A 226 -40.53 -19.57 22.98
C ILE A 226 -40.05 -19.16 21.58
N VAL A 227 -40.49 -17.98 21.14
CA VAL A 227 -39.97 -17.30 19.95
C VAL A 227 -39.04 -16.17 20.41
N ALA A 228 -37.76 -16.36 20.12
CA ALA A 228 -36.68 -15.41 20.30
C ALA A 228 -35.64 -15.69 19.21
N SER A 229 -34.93 -14.65 18.76
CA SER A 229 -33.92 -14.75 17.70
C SER A 229 -32.60 -14.17 18.18
N ASP A 230 -31.50 -14.63 17.57
CA ASP A 230 -30.18 -14.07 17.80
C ASP A 230 -30.14 -12.58 17.42
N GLN A 231 -29.33 -11.80 18.12
CA GLN A 231 -29.19 -10.36 17.89
C GLN A 231 -27.74 -9.96 17.67
N THR A 232 -27.54 -8.92 16.85
CA THR A 232 -26.24 -8.27 16.65
C THR A 232 -26.36 -6.82 17.04
N ILE A 233 -25.47 -6.35 17.92
CA ILE A 233 -25.51 -5.02 18.52
C ILE A 233 -24.12 -4.41 18.44
N LYS A 234 -24.06 -3.10 18.17
CA LYS A 234 -22.80 -2.36 18.16
C LYS A 234 -22.35 -2.06 19.58
N LYS A 235 -21.04 -2.13 19.84
CA LYS A 235 -20.41 -1.80 21.13
C LYS A 235 -20.95 -0.47 21.68
N GLY A 236 -21.33 -0.46 22.95
CA GLY A 236 -21.86 0.71 23.66
C GLY A 236 -23.33 1.04 23.39
N LYS A 237 -24.02 0.33 22.49
CA LYS A 237 -25.47 0.50 22.31
C LYS A 237 -26.25 -0.23 23.41
N THR A 238 -27.47 0.25 23.65
CA THR A 238 -28.40 -0.35 24.62
C THR A 238 -28.95 -1.68 24.12
N PHE A 239 -29.01 -2.68 24.99
CA PHE A 239 -29.65 -3.97 24.72
C PHE A 239 -30.91 -4.15 25.58
N ASP A 240 -32.06 -4.32 24.94
CA ASP A 240 -33.31 -4.71 25.60
C ASP A 240 -33.47 -6.22 25.54
N VAL A 241 -33.31 -6.86 26.70
CA VAL A 241 -33.33 -8.32 26.85
C VAL A 241 -34.68 -8.97 26.49
N MET A 242 -35.79 -8.22 26.49
CA MET A 242 -37.12 -8.75 26.17
C MET A 242 -37.61 -8.33 24.77
N ALA A 243 -36.84 -7.54 24.03
CA ALA A 243 -37.25 -7.06 22.72
C ALA A 243 -37.42 -8.22 21.72
N GLY A 244 -38.63 -8.33 21.14
CA GLY A 244 -38.95 -9.36 20.15
C GLY A 244 -39.09 -10.78 20.72
N VAL A 245 -39.12 -10.93 22.05
CA VAL A 245 -39.31 -12.22 22.72
C VAL A 245 -40.80 -12.45 22.98
N SER A 246 -41.31 -13.61 22.56
CA SER A 246 -42.68 -14.02 22.84
C SER A 246 -42.78 -15.51 23.13
N ALA A 247 -43.88 -15.93 23.72
CA ALA A 247 -44.17 -17.33 23.94
C ALA A 247 -45.67 -17.63 23.79
N SER A 248 -45.96 -18.81 23.26
CA SER A 248 -47.32 -19.29 23.05
C SER A 248 -47.43 -20.76 23.40
N ASP A 249 -48.58 -21.14 23.92
CA ASP A 249 -48.97 -22.50 24.21
C ASP A 249 -50.29 -22.86 23.50
N LEU A 250 -50.51 -24.14 23.21
CA LEU A 250 -51.68 -24.59 22.46
C LEU A 250 -52.99 -24.50 23.29
N GLU A 251 -52.91 -24.67 24.61
CA GLU A 251 -54.06 -24.61 25.52
C GLU A 251 -54.17 -23.25 26.21
N ASP A 252 -53.06 -22.70 26.73
CA ASP A 252 -53.04 -21.44 27.46
C ASP A 252 -53.00 -20.19 26.55
N GLY A 253 -52.72 -20.37 25.25
CA GLY A 253 -52.63 -19.28 24.29
C GLY A 253 -51.36 -18.44 24.48
N ASN A 254 -51.49 -17.13 24.70
CA ASN A 254 -50.33 -16.25 24.83
C ASN A 254 -49.79 -16.26 26.27
N VAL A 255 -48.62 -16.89 26.46
CA VAL A 255 -47.93 -17.02 27.75
C VAL A 255 -46.69 -16.11 27.85
N THR A 256 -46.55 -15.12 26.98
CA THR A 256 -45.39 -14.22 26.92
C THR A 256 -45.09 -13.51 28.24
N SER A 257 -46.12 -13.14 29.03
CA SER A 257 -45.93 -12.50 30.33
C SER A 257 -45.31 -13.42 31.39
N GLY A 258 -45.31 -14.73 31.17
CA GLY A 258 -44.68 -15.73 32.04
C GLY A 258 -43.20 -16.00 31.72
N ILE A 259 -42.65 -15.38 30.68
CA ILE A 259 -41.23 -15.55 30.33
C ILE A 259 -40.34 -14.96 31.42
N THR A 260 -39.34 -15.73 31.82
CA THR A 260 -38.30 -15.35 32.75
C THR A 260 -36.93 -15.48 32.10
N VAL A 261 -36.00 -14.59 32.46
CA VAL A 261 -34.59 -14.68 32.03
C VAL A 261 -33.83 -15.45 33.11
N THR A 262 -33.41 -16.67 32.80
CA THR A 262 -32.73 -17.56 33.77
C THR A 262 -31.22 -17.40 33.73
N ALA A 263 -30.66 -16.91 32.63
CA ALA A 263 -29.25 -16.55 32.49
C ALA A 263 -29.09 -15.42 31.47
N ASN A 264 -28.19 -14.48 31.75
CA ASN A 264 -27.81 -13.39 30.85
C ASN A 264 -26.37 -12.97 31.19
N ASP A 265 -25.44 -13.13 30.25
CA ASP A 265 -24.04 -12.74 30.40
C ASP A 265 -23.63 -11.57 29.49
N VAL A 266 -24.59 -10.91 28.82
CA VAL A 266 -24.34 -9.87 27.83
C VAL A 266 -23.64 -8.65 28.42
N ASP A 267 -22.42 -8.36 27.94
CA ASP A 267 -21.72 -7.09 28.15
C ASP A 267 -21.64 -6.30 26.84
N THR A 268 -22.45 -5.24 26.74
CA THR A 268 -22.52 -4.41 25.53
C THR A 268 -21.28 -3.54 25.31
N ASN A 269 -20.36 -3.44 26.27
CA ASN A 269 -19.15 -2.63 26.15
C ASN A 269 -17.94 -3.40 25.63
N THR A 270 -18.06 -4.73 25.53
CA THR A 270 -16.95 -5.61 25.14
C THR A 270 -17.35 -6.41 23.89
N VAL A 271 -16.58 -6.28 22.81
CA VAL A 271 -16.78 -7.06 21.58
C VAL A 271 -16.68 -8.54 21.89
N GLY A 272 -17.64 -9.33 21.42
CA GLY A 272 -17.72 -10.74 21.78
C GLY A 272 -19.07 -11.36 21.49
N THR A 273 -19.21 -12.62 21.90
CA THR A 273 -20.43 -13.40 21.78
C THR A 273 -20.94 -13.77 23.17
N TYR A 274 -22.20 -13.46 23.41
CA TYR A 274 -22.88 -13.60 24.69
C TYR A 274 -24.19 -14.37 24.50
N HIS A 275 -24.83 -14.77 25.59
CA HIS A 275 -25.99 -15.63 25.61
C HIS A 275 -27.05 -15.12 26.59
N VAL A 276 -28.31 -15.25 26.16
CA VAL A 276 -29.48 -15.04 27.03
C VAL A 276 -30.31 -16.30 26.99
N THR A 277 -30.66 -16.84 28.15
CA THR A 277 -31.54 -18.00 28.29
C THR A 277 -32.87 -17.57 28.88
N TYR A 278 -33.94 -17.85 28.14
CA TYR A 278 -35.33 -17.63 28.53
C TYR A 278 -35.95 -18.94 28.99
N SER A 279 -36.89 -18.86 29.94
CA SER A 279 -37.70 -19.97 30.42
C SER A 279 -39.16 -19.54 30.57
N VAL A 280 -40.09 -20.42 30.20
CA VAL A 280 -41.53 -20.21 30.43
C VAL A 280 -42.17 -21.55 30.82
N THR A 281 -43.10 -21.49 31.78
CA THR A 281 -43.85 -22.64 32.30
C THR A 281 -45.33 -22.39 32.08
N ASP A 282 -46.05 -23.38 31.55
CA ASP A 282 -47.50 -23.32 31.33
C ASP A 282 -48.31 -23.66 32.61
N SER A 283 -49.63 -23.64 32.52
CA SER A 283 -50.54 -23.91 33.64
C SER A 283 -50.52 -25.38 34.10
N ASP A 284 -50.10 -26.31 33.24
CA ASP A 284 -49.94 -27.74 33.54
C ASP A 284 -48.56 -28.07 34.15
N GLY A 285 -47.64 -27.10 34.18
CA GLY A 285 -46.30 -27.23 34.74
C GLY A 285 -45.23 -27.68 33.73
N ASN A 286 -45.55 -27.78 32.43
CA ASN A 286 -44.54 -28.05 31.42
C ASN A 286 -43.68 -26.81 31.20
N THR A 287 -42.36 -26.99 31.11
CA THR A 287 -41.40 -25.89 31.01
C THR A 287 -40.55 -26.00 29.76
N THR A 288 -40.39 -24.89 29.05
CA THR A 288 -39.50 -24.77 27.89
C THR A 288 -38.42 -23.73 28.17
N THR A 289 -37.19 -24.02 27.75
CA THR A 289 -36.08 -23.07 27.78
C THR A 289 -35.57 -22.82 26.36
N LYS A 290 -35.11 -21.59 26.10
CA LYS A 290 -34.48 -21.23 24.82
C LYS A 290 -33.32 -20.27 25.08
N THR A 291 -32.15 -20.61 24.54
CA THR A 291 -30.97 -19.74 24.55
C THR A 291 -30.82 -19.06 23.19
N ILE A 292 -30.60 -17.75 23.20
CA ILE A 292 -30.20 -16.98 22.01
C ILE A 292 -28.76 -16.50 22.17
N THR A 293 -28.15 -16.19 21.03
CA THR A 293 -26.84 -15.57 20.94
C THR A 293 -26.99 -14.06 20.74
N VAL A 294 -26.20 -13.27 21.47
CA VAL A 294 -26.07 -11.83 21.28
C VAL A 294 -24.62 -11.53 20.91
N THR A 295 -24.40 -11.08 19.67
CA THR A 295 -23.07 -10.72 19.16
C THR A 295 -22.86 -9.22 19.29
N ILE A 296 -21.82 -8.81 20.03
CA ILE A 296 -21.38 -7.42 20.11
C ILE A 296 -20.25 -7.21 19.13
N THR A 297 -20.46 -6.39 18.10
CA THR A 297 -19.45 -6.00 17.10
C THR A 297 -18.82 -4.65 17.46
N SER A 298 -17.62 -4.33 16.96
CA SER A 298 -17.07 -3.00 17.23
C SER A 298 -17.86 -1.91 16.51
N ASN A 299 -17.57 -0.69 16.94
CA ASN A 299 -18.09 0.58 16.42
C ASN A 299 -16.93 1.59 16.51
N ASP A 300 -15.72 1.13 16.23
CA ASP A 300 -14.55 2.00 16.24
C ASP A 300 -14.57 2.86 14.96
N ALA A 301 -13.97 4.04 15.01
CA ALA A 301 -13.87 4.88 13.83
C ALA A 301 -12.71 4.40 12.93
N PRO A 302 -12.79 4.63 11.60
CA PRO A 302 -11.74 4.22 10.68
C PRO A 302 -10.41 4.92 10.99
N THR A 303 -9.30 4.29 10.62
CA THR A 303 -7.94 4.79 10.86
C THR A 303 -7.21 5.07 9.54
N PHE A 304 -6.38 6.11 9.51
CA PHE A 304 -5.54 6.43 8.37
C PHE A 304 -4.10 5.94 8.59
N THR A 305 -3.45 5.48 7.51
CA THR A 305 -2.00 5.32 7.44
C THR A 305 -1.47 6.21 6.30
N THR A 306 -0.63 7.18 6.65
CA THR A 306 -0.06 8.16 5.71
C THR A 306 1.27 8.71 6.21
N SER A 307 2.01 9.38 5.34
CA SER A 307 3.25 10.11 5.65
C SER A 307 3.34 11.39 4.82
N ASP A 308 4.07 12.38 5.30
CA ASP A 308 4.26 13.64 4.58
C ASP A 308 4.96 13.43 3.22
N VAL A 309 4.68 14.32 2.28
CA VAL A 309 5.19 14.25 0.89
C VAL A 309 6.22 15.35 0.68
N TYR A 310 7.33 15.01 0.02
CA TYR A 310 8.38 15.96 -0.36
C TYR A 310 8.55 15.93 -1.87
N LEU A 311 8.35 17.08 -2.51
CA LEU A 311 8.42 17.25 -3.96
C LEU A 311 9.19 18.52 -4.29
N LYS A 312 9.56 18.66 -5.56
CA LYS A 312 10.13 19.89 -6.10
C LYS A 312 9.15 20.60 -7.03
N VAL A 313 9.31 21.92 -7.20
CA VAL A 313 8.48 22.72 -8.11
C VAL A 313 8.47 22.08 -9.50
N GLY A 314 7.26 21.89 -10.06
CA GLY A 314 7.05 21.24 -11.35
C GLY A 314 6.84 19.72 -11.32
N ASP A 315 7.02 19.06 -10.18
CA ASP A 315 6.65 17.64 -10.03
C ASP A 315 5.15 17.41 -10.19
N LYS A 316 4.77 16.18 -10.54
CA LYS A 316 3.37 15.75 -10.54
C LYS A 316 2.96 15.31 -9.13
N PHE A 317 1.98 15.99 -8.54
CA PHE A 317 1.39 15.60 -7.26
C PHE A 317 0.11 14.75 -7.46
N ASN A 318 0.08 13.57 -6.83
CA ASN A 318 -1.14 12.76 -6.69
C ASN A 318 -1.54 12.73 -5.21
N PRO A 319 -2.67 13.35 -4.81
CA PRO A 319 -3.07 13.43 -3.40
C PRO A 319 -3.35 12.07 -2.76
N TYR A 320 -3.78 11.07 -3.55
CA TYR A 320 -4.07 9.73 -3.05
C TYR A 320 -2.85 8.81 -2.94
N ALA A 321 -1.67 9.24 -3.41
CA ALA A 321 -0.50 8.39 -3.39
C ALA A 321 0.03 8.16 -1.95
N GLY A 322 0.09 6.91 -1.51
CA GLY A 322 0.67 6.53 -0.22
C GLY A 322 -0.18 6.86 1.01
N ILE A 323 -1.47 7.20 0.82
CA ILE A 323 -2.45 7.27 1.89
C ILE A 323 -3.39 6.06 1.78
N THR A 324 -3.66 5.43 2.92
CA THR A 324 -4.59 4.30 3.04
C THR A 324 -5.47 4.51 4.26
N ALA A 325 -6.65 3.88 4.26
CA ALA A 325 -7.56 3.90 5.39
C ALA A 325 -8.08 2.49 5.63
N SER A 326 -8.24 2.12 6.90
CA SER A 326 -8.78 0.82 7.28
C SER A 326 -9.62 0.91 8.54
N ASP A 327 -10.59 0.02 8.63
CA ASP A 327 -11.49 -0.16 9.76
C ASP A 327 -11.54 -1.63 10.19
N THR A 328 -11.87 -1.87 11.47
CA THR A 328 -11.89 -3.23 12.03
C THR A 328 -13.03 -4.07 11.46
N GLU A 329 -14.18 -3.46 11.20
CA GLU A 329 -15.38 -4.12 10.67
C GLU A 329 -15.40 -4.13 9.14
N ASP A 330 -15.08 -2.98 8.52
CA ASP A 330 -15.18 -2.83 7.07
C ASP A 330 -13.90 -3.26 6.31
N GLY A 331 -12.77 -3.42 7.01
CA GLY A 331 -11.49 -3.75 6.38
C GLY A 331 -10.87 -2.55 5.66
N ASP A 332 -10.47 -2.74 4.40
CA ASP A 332 -9.80 -1.69 3.60
C ASP A 332 -10.82 -0.66 3.08
N LEU A 333 -10.64 0.60 3.48
CA LEU A 333 -11.46 1.74 3.10
C LEU A 333 -10.70 2.73 2.21
N THR A 334 -9.54 2.35 1.66
CA THR A 334 -8.66 3.26 0.89
C THR A 334 -9.38 3.89 -0.29
N ASP A 335 -10.24 3.15 -1.00
CA ASP A 335 -11.01 3.67 -2.14
C ASP A 335 -12.17 4.62 -1.74
N ARG A 336 -12.45 4.75 -0.44
CA ARG A 336 -13.51 5.59 0.13
C ARG A 336 -12.95 6.85 0.82
N ILE A 337 -11.67 7.14 0.63
CA ILE A 337 -11.05 8.36 1.15
C ILE A 337 -11.50 9.54 0.29
N ASP A 338 -12.08 10.54 0.95
CA ASP A 338 -12.46 11.81 0.35
C ASP A 338 -11.42 12.90 0.68
N ILE A 339 -11.19 13.81 -0.26
CA ILE A 339 -10.42 15.04 -0.02
C ILE A 339 -11.41 16.14 0.35
N GLU A 340 -11.33 16.61 1.58
CA GLU A 340 -12.17 17.69 2.09
C GLU A 340 -11.66 19.05 1.61
N SER A 341 -10.33 19.22 1.61
CA SER A 341 -9.66 20.43 1.15
C SER A 341 -8.21 20.14 0.73
N SER A 342 -7.69 20.95 -0.18
CA SER A 342 -6.29 20.90 -0.63
C SER A 342 -5.85 22.28 -1.08
N ASP A 343 -4.76 22.80 -0.51
CA ASP A 343 -4.17 24.09 -0.91
C ASP A 343 -2.85 23.94 -1.69
N VAL A 344 -2.47 22.70 -2.04
CA VAL A 344 -1.20 22.37 -2.70
C VAL A 344 -1.03 23.12 -4.02
N ASP A 345 0.03 23.93 -4.08
CA ASP A 345 0.48 24.64 -5.28
C ASP A 345 1.87 24.14 -5.71
N MET A 346 1.93 23.44 -6.84
CA MET A 346 3.17 22.88 -7.38
C MET A 346 4.00 23.88 -8.19
N THR A 347 3.57 25.14 -8.28
CA THR A 347 4.28 26.22 -9.00
C THR A 347 5.15 27.07 -8.08
N GLN A 348 4.96 26.98 -6.77
CA GLN A 348 5.69 27.75 -5.78
C GLN A 348 6.26 26.84 -4.70
N ALA A 349 7.45 27.17 -4.21
CA ALA A 349 8.00 26.50 -3.04
C ALA A 349 7.24 26.91 -1.78
N GLY A 350 6.90 25.95 -0.93
CA GLY A 350 6.08 26.17 0.25
C GLY A 350 5.75 24.88 1.00
N THR A 351 5.06 25.04 2.12
CA THR A 351 4.42 23.94 2.84
C THR A 351 2.92 24.07 2.65
N TYR A 352 2.32 22.99 2.16
CA TYR A 352 0.91 22.89 1.84
C TYR A 352 0.29 21.75 2.63
N THR A 353 -1.04 21.67 2.62
CA THR A 353 -1.81 20.68 3.33
C THR A 353 -2.92 20.09 2.45
N VAL A 354 -3.19 18.82 2.70
CA VAL A 354 -4.40 18.15 2.20
C VAL A 354 -5.14 17.56 3.38
N GLU A 355 -6.42 17.89 3.50
CA GLU A 355 -7.31 17.34 4.51
C GLU A 355 -8.14 16.22 3.89
N TYR A 356 -8.09 15.05 4.51
CA TYR A 356 -8.84 13.88 4.08
C TYR A 356 -9.91 13.52 5.10
N SER A 357 -10.98 12.90 4.63
CA SER A 357 -11.96 12.21 5.48
C SER A 357 -12.21 10.81 4.95
N VAL A 358 -12.63 9.93 5.85
CA VAL A 358 -13.14 8.61 5.49
C VAL A 358 -14.24 8.25 6.48
N THR A 359 -15.34 7.74 5.94
CA THR A 359 -16.51 7.33 6.74
C THR A 359 -16.76 5.85 6.51
N ASP A 360 -16.89 5.10 7.59
CA ASP A 360 -17.17 3.66 7.61
C ASP A 360 -18.65 3.35 7.28
N SER A 361 -19.08 2.09 7.36
CA SER A 361 -20.48 1.68 7.13
C SER A 361 -21.41 2.00 8.31
N ASP A 362 -20.87 2.26 9.50
CA ASP A 362 -21.60 2.67 10.71
C ASP A 362 -21.78 4.20 10.83
N ASN A 363 -21.24 4.96 9.87
CA ASN A 363 -21.19 6.42 9.82
C ASN A 363 -20.25 7.06 10.85
N ASN A 364 -19.23 6.35 11.34
CA ASN A 364 -18.13 6.99 12.05
C ASN A 364 -17.17 7.60 11.01
N THR A 365 -16.82 8.87 11.21
CA THR A 365 -15.94 9.62 10.30
C THR A 365 -14.64 10.00 11.00
N THR A 366 -13.51 9.72 10.36
CA THR A 366 -12.19 10.20 10.77
C THR A 366 -11.67 11.22 9.77
N LYS A 367 -10.97 12.25 10.25
CA LYS A 367 -10.28 13.24 9.43
C LYS A 367 -8.79 13.28 9.74
N ILE A 368 -7.96 13.54 8.73
CA ILE A 368 -6.51 13.72 8.90
C ILE A 368 -5.98 14.81 7.98
N THR A 369 -4.96 15.53 8.43
CA THR A 369 -4.22 16.51 7.63
C THR A 369 -2.84 15.92 7.29
N ARG A 370 -2.48 15.95 6.01
CA ARG A 370 -1.17 15.54 5.49
C ARG A 370 -0.42 16.77 4.99
N HIS A 371 0.87 16.89 5.30
CA HIS A 371 1.69 17.98 4.78
C HIS A 371 2.36 17.59 3.46
N VAL A 372 2.44 18.56 2.56
CA VAL A 372 3.15 18.48 1.28
C VAL A 372 4.17 19.61 1.24
N TYR A 373 5.45 19.24 1.25
CA TYR A 373 6.57 20.15 1.18
C TYR A 373 7.05 20.25 -0.26
N VAL A 374 6.92 21.44 -0.85
CA VAL A 374 7.42 21.74 -2.19
C VAL A 374 8.65 22.63 -2.04
N ARG A 375 9.82 22.15 -2.47
CA ARG A 375 11.04 22.96 -2.53
C ARG A 375 11.28 23.48 -3.95
N THR A 376 12.15 24.48 -4.07
CA THR A 376 12.66 25.01 -5.35
C THR A 376 13.38 23.92 -6.15
N ASN A 377 13.48 24.16 -7.47
CA ASN A 377 14.22 23.37 -8.45
C ASN A 377 14.92 24.36 -9.39
N ASP A 378 15.72 25.24 -8.81
CA ASP A 378 16.42 26.26 -9.57
C ASP A 378 17.52 25.61 -10.42
N LYS A 379 18.00 26.30 -11.45
CA LYS A 379 19.15 25.82 -12.22
C LYS A 379 20.44 26.34 -11.57
N PRO A 380 21.53 25.56 -11.64
CA PRO A 380 22.82 26.00 -11.11
C PRO A 380 23.36 27.20 -11.89
N VAL A 381 24.17 28.04 -11.23
CA VAL A 381 24.77 29.25 -11.79
C VAL A 381 26.29 29.11 -11.89
N ILE A 382 26.86 29.40 -13.06
CA ILE A 382 28.32 29.42 -13.30
C ILE A 382 28.88 30.84 -13.24
N HIS A 383 29.81 31.05 -12.31
CA HIS A 383 30.57 32.29 -12.11
C HIS A 383 31.96 32.16 -12.74
N ALA A 384 32.04 32.46 -14.03
CA ALA A 384 33.30 32.58 -14.78
C ALA A 384 33.37 33.92 -15.53
N SER A 385 34.57 34.47 -15.70
CA SER A 385 34.85 35.75 -16.36
C SER A 385 35.86 35.56 -17.50
N ASN A 386 35.83 36.46 -18.49
CA ASN A 386 36.80 36.47 -19.58
C ASN A 386 38.24 36.66 -19.04
N GLN A 387 39.21 36.02 -19.69
CA GLN A 387 40.63 36.09 -19.30
C GLN A 387 41.49 36.63 -20.44
N THR A 388 42.65 37.20 -20.11
CA THR A 388 43.63 37.68 -21.09
C THR A 388 45.05 37.39 -20.59
N PHE A 389 45.89 36.82 -21.44
CA PHE A 389 47.30 36.52 -21.13
C PHE A 389 48.17 36.59 -22.39
N LYS A 390 49.51 36.55 -22.26
CA LYS A 390 50.45 36.58 -23.40
C LYS A 390 50.83 35.18 -23.87
N ALA A 391 51.10 35.02 -25.16
CA ALA A 391 51.49 33.75 -25.77
C ALA A 391 52.68 33.11 -25.04
N GLY A 392 52.56 31.83 -24.70
CA GLY A 392 53.56 31.07 -23.94
C GLY A 392 53.34 31.07 -22.43
N ALA A 393 52.41 31.87 -21.89
CA ALA A 393 52.03 31.78 -20.49
C ALA A 393 51.24 30.50 -20.19
N SER A 394 51.35 29.99 -18.96
CA SER A 394 50.55 28.85 -18.50
C SER A 394 49.07 29.24 -18.40
N PHE A 395 48.19 28.44 -19.01
CA PHE A 395 46.74 28.62 -18.95
C PHE A 395 46.08 27.44 -18.24
N ASP A 396 45.34 27.72 -17.16
CA ASP A 396 44.47 26.75 -16.49
C ASP A 396 43.00 27.14 -16.76
N PRO A 397 42.26 26.31 -17.53
CA PRO A 397 40.89 26.64 -17.91
C PRO A 397 39.90 26.62 -16.73
N LEU A 398 40.27 26.10 -15.56
CA LEU A 398 39.41 26.11 -14.35
C LEU A 398 39.76 27.25 -13.39
N ALA A 399 40.86 27.97 -13.62
CA ALA A 399 41.29 29.03 -12.72
C ALA A 399 40.25 30.17 -12.65
N GLY A 400 39.86 30.54 -11.43
CA GLY A 400 38.92 31.64 -11.17
C GLY A 400 37.46 31.36 -11.52
N MET A 401 37.11 30.11 -11.85
CA MET A 401 35.74 29.67 -12.08
C MET A 401 35.14 29.11 -10.79
N SER A 402 33.88 29.43 -10.51
CA SER A 402 33.07 28.75 -9.49
C SER A 402 31.65 28.49 -9.98
N ALA A 403 30.93 27.58 -9.32
CA ALA A 403 29.52 27.33 -9.59
C ALA A 403 28.75 27.11 -8.28
N SER A 404 27.52 27.61 -8.24
CA SER A 404 26.66 27.52 -7.07
C SER A 404 25.21 27.25 -7.46
N ASP A 405 24.48 26.57 -6.59
CA ASP A 405 23.05 26.32 -6.70
C ASP A 405 22.32 26.65 -5.39
N THR A 406 21.04 27.02 -5.46
CA THR A 406 20.24 27.38 -4.27
C THR A 406 20.06 26.20 -3.33
N GLU A 407 19.88 24.99 -3.86
CA GLU A 407 19.62 23.77 -3.10
C GLU A 407 20.91 23.05 -2.69
N ASP A 408 21.90 22.99 -3.59
CA ASP A 408 23.15 22.23 -3.36
C ASP A 408 24.31 23.07 -2.80
N GLY A 409 24.19 24.41 -2.81
CA GLY A 409 25.26 25.30 -2.36
C GLY A 409 26.42 25.37 -3.35
N ASP A 410 27.66 25.14 -2.90
CA ASP A 410 28.84 25.20 -3.77
C ASP A 410 29.04 23.87 -4.51
N ILE A 411 28.88 23.92 -5.83
CA ILE A 411 29.00 22.77 -6.74
C ILE A 411 30.16 22.97 -7.73
N THR A 412 31.13 23.84 -7.41
CA THR A 412 32.28 24.15 -8.26
C THR A 412 33.05 22.89 -8.69
N ALA A 413 33.15 21.89 -7.81
CA ALA A 413 33.84 20.63 -8.10
C ALA A 413 33.16 19.80 -9.21
N ASN A 414 31.88 20.04 -9.49
CA ASN A 414 31.10 19.31 -10.49
C ASN A 414 31.16 19.97 -11.88
N VAL A 415 31.85 21.10 -12.01
CA VAL A 415 31.95 21.81 -13.28
C VAL A 415 32.82 21.01 -14.24
N THR A 416 32.31 20.84 -15.45
CA THR A 416 33.00 20.18 -16.56
C THR A 416 33.24 21.17 -17.69
N ILE A 417 34.34 20.98 -18.42
CA ILE A 417 34.61 21.72 -19.65
C ILE A 417 34.06 20.90 -20.81
N THR A 418 33.04 21.43 -21.49
CA THR A 418 32.41 20.75 -22.64
C THR A 418 33.02 21.15 -23.97
N ALA A 419 33.66 22.32 -24.03
CA ALA A 419 34.47 22.75 -25.16
C ALA A 419 35.60 23.68 -24.68
N ASN A 420 36.78 23.53 -25.28
CA ASN A 420 37.93 24.41 -25.07
C ASN A 420 38.76 24.43 -26.35
N ASP A 421 38.86 25.58 -27.00
CA ASP A 421 39.65 25.76 -28.22
C ASP A 421 40.93 26.60 -28.01
N VAL A 422 41.28 26.91 -26.75
CA VAL A 422 42.39 27.80 -26.40
C VAL A 422 43.74 27.23 -26.82
N ASP A 423 44.45 27.95 -27.67
CA ASP A 423 45.88 27.76 -27.91
C ASP A 423 46.68 28.84 -27.18
N ALA A 424 47.29 28.46 -26.05
CA ALA A 424 48.04 29.37 -25.20
C ALA A 424 49.36 29.88 -25.83
N ASN A 425 49.80 29.32 -26.96
CA ASN A 425 51.05 29.71 -27.64
C ASN A 425 50.82 30.58 -28.87
N GLN A 426 49.56 30.81 -29.24
CA GLN A 426 49.22 31.58 -30.43
C GLN A 426 48.34 32.76 -30.04
N ALA A 427 48.72 33.96 -30.50
CA ALA A 427 47.90 35.15 -30.29
C ALA A 427 46.55 35.00 -31.02
N GLY A 428 45.45 35.29 -30.33
CA GLY A 428 44.11 35.05 -30.83
C GLY A 428 43.01 35.22 -29.79
N THR A 429 41.78 34.96 -30.24
CA THR A 429 40.59 34.94 -29.38
C THR A 429 39.99 33.55 -29.41
N TYR A 430 39.86 32.97 -28.23
CA TYR A 430 39.45 31.59 -27.97
C TYR A 430 38.29 31.57 -26.98
N HIS A 431 37.70 30.39 -26.77
CA HIS A 431 36.50 30.16 -25.98
C HIS A 431 36.65 28.91 -25.11
N VAL A 432 36.12 29.01 -23.89
CA VAL A 432 35.93 27.87 -23.00
C VAL A 432 34.45 27.81 -22.64
N THR A 433 33.82 26.65 -22.85
CA THR A 433 32.45 26.37 -22.45
C THR A 433 32.45 25.44 -21.25
N TYR A 434 31.87 25.92 -20.15
CA TYR A 434 31.63 25.17 -18.94
C TYR A 434 30.22 24.62 -18.90
N SER A 435 30.03 23.47 -18.25
CA SER A 435 28.74 22.89 -17.93
C SER A 435 28.75 22.38 -16.50
N VAL A 436 27.67 22.63 -15.77
CA VAL A 436 27.47 22.08 -14.43
C VAL A 436 26.04 21.57 -14.31
N THR A 437 25.89 20.44 -13.63
CA THR A 437 24.61 19.80 -13.34
C THR A 437 24.48 19.69 -11.82
N ASP A 438 23.32 20.08 -11.29
CA ASP A 438 22.99 19.98 -9.87
C ASP A 438 22.52 18.56 -9.50
N SER A 439 22.17 18.33 -8.24
CA SER A 439 21.69 17.03 -7.74
C SER A 439 20.27 16.67 -8.23
N ASP A 440 19.56 17.64 -8.80
CA ASP A 440 18.21 17.54 -9.35
C ASP A 440 18.19 17.34 -10.88
N ASP A 441 19.36 17.10 -11.47
CA ASP A 441 19.63 16.93 -12.90
C ASP A 441 19.41 18.21 -13.76
N ASN A 442 19.27 19.38 -13.15
CA ASN A 442 19.23 20.64 -13.91
C ASN A 442 20.64 21.02 -14.36
N THR A 443 20.79 21.34 -15.65
CA THR A 443 22.09 21.67 -16.26
C THR A 443 22.13 23.11 -16.77
N THR A 444 23.24 23.79 -16.50
CA THR A 444 23.56 25.13 -17.02
C THR A 444 24.90 25.09 -17.76
N THR A 445 24.97 25.80 -18.88
CA THR A 445 26.20 25.99 -19.65
C THR A 445 26.57 27.47 -19.76
N LYS A 446 27.86 27.80 -19.69
CA LYS A 446 28.37 29.16 -19.87
C LYS A 446 29.66 29.16 -20.70
N THR A 447 29.72 30.01 -21.72
CA THR A 447 30.94 30.22 -22.53
C THR A 447 31.59 31.54 -22.13
N ILE A 448 32.91 31.52 -21.91
CA ILE A 448 33.73 32.72 -21.72
C ILE A 448 34.72 32.88 -22.88
N THR A 449 35.23 34.10 -23.06
CA THR A 449 36.25 34.42 -24.05
C THR A 449 37.63 34.52 -23.40
N ILE A 450 38.64 33.96 -24.06
CA ILE A 450 40.03 33.98 -23.68
C ILE A 450 40.83 34.70 -24.77
N THR A 451 41.55 35.77 -24.41
CA THR A 451 42.37 36.54 -25.35
C THR A 451 43.85 36.26 -25.11
N VAL A 452 44.55 35.75 -26.12
CA VAL A 452 46.00 35.53 -26.08
C VAL A 452 46.68 36.65 -26.88
N LEU A 453 47.57 37.39 -26.23
CA LEU A 453 48.36 38.47 -26.84
C LEU A 453 49.71 37.95 -27.36
N THR A 454 50.39 38.70 -28.22
CA THR A 454 51.76 38.40 -28.70
C THR A 454 52.81 38.56 -27.60
N ASN A 455 53.99 37.96 -27.80
CA ASN A 455 55.15 38.00 -26.90
C ASN A 455 56.43 37.83 -27.74
N GLU A 456 56.71 38.77 -28.64
CA GLU A 456 57.85 38.69 -29.56
C GLU A 456 59.17 39.05 -28.84
N LYS A 457 60.31 38.79 -29.50
CA LYS A 457 61.63 39.16 -28.96
C LYS A 457 62.07 40.51 -29.54
N PRO A 458 62.86 41.31 -28.79
CA PRO A 458 63.39 42.57 -29.30
C PRO A 458 64.42 42.35 -30.42
N VAL A 459 64.60 43.33 -31.30
CA VAL A 459 65.52 43.26 -32.46
C VAL A 459 66.60 44.33 -32.34
N ILE A 460 67.89 43.95 -32.47
CA ILE A 460 69.05 44.89 -32.47
C ILE A 460 69.51 45.20 -33.90
N THR A 461 69.68 46.49 -34.21
CA THR A 461 70.28 47.00 -35.45
C THR A 461 71.63 47.66 -35.15
N ALA A 462 72.70 47.24 -35.85
CA ALA A 462 74.10 47.64 -35.65
C ALA A 462 74.91 47.29 -36.91
N ALA A 463 75.97 48.04 -37.21
CA ALA A 463 76.83 47.89 -38.40
C ALA A 463 78.34 47.86 -38.04
N ASP A 464 79.17 47.28 -38.90
CA ASP A 464 80.64 47.17 -38.72
C ASP A 464 81.36 48.54 -38.82
N ILE A 465 82.52 48.68 -38.14
CA ILE A 465 83.29 49.93 -38.02
C ILE A 465 84.71 49.76 -38.58
N THR A 466 85.29 50.79 -39.22
CA THR A 466 86.70 50.81 -39.68
C THR A 466 87.41 52.11 -39.26
N GLN A 467 88.63 52.01 -38.70
CA GLN A 467 89.37 53.16 -38.14
C GLN A 467 90.91 53.02 -38.31
N LYS A 468 91.67 54.12 -38.44
CA LYS A 468 93.15 54.11 -38.36
C LYS A 468 93.64 53.95 -36.91
N ALA A 469 94.80 53.32 -36.71
CA ALA A 469 95.43 53.12 -35.40
C ALA A 469 95.63 54.45 -34.67
N HIS A 470 95.57 54.38 -33.34
CA HIS A 470 95.68 55.52 -32.43
C HIS A 470 94.55 56.57 -32.57
N ARG A 471 93.47 56.27 -33.30
CA ARG A 471 92.24 57.08 -33.32
C ARG A 471 91.13 56.40 -32.52
N SER A 472 90.31 57.19 -31.83
CA SER A 472 89.22 56.70 -30.99
C SER A 472 88.09 56.05 -31.81
N VAL A 473 87.53 54.94 -31.31
CA VAL A 473 86.32 54.28 -31.82
C VAL A 473 85.21 54.37 -30.77
N ASP A 474 84.01 54.82 -31.16
CA ASP A 474 82.79 54.73 -30.33
C ASP A 474 81.98 53.48 -30.71
N PRO A 475 81.97 52.43 -29.87
CA PRO A 475 81.29 51.18 -30.17
C PRO A 475 79.75 51.26 -30.07
N MET A 476 79.17 52.37 -29.60
CA MET A 476 77.71 52.56 -29.52
C MET A 476 77.14 53.41 -30.64
N ALA A 477 77.99 53.96 -31.51
CA ALA A 477 77.54 54.83 -32.59
C ALA A 477 76.61 54.09 -33.57
N GLY A 478 75.36 54.55 -33.69
CA GLY A 478 74.40 54.02 -34.66
C GLY A 478 73.72 52.69 -34.29
N VAL A 479 73.90 52.20 -33.05
CA VAL A 479 73.25 50.98 -32.56
C VAL A 479 71.85 51.31 -32.03
N THR A 480 70.81 50.59 -32.50
CA THR A 480 69.41 50.76 -32.06
C THR A 480 68.75 49.43 -31.76
N ALA A 481 67.69 49.42 -30.95
CA ALA A 481 66.89 48.23 -30.68
C ALA A 481 65.40 48.57 -30.63
N SER A 482 64.55 47.66 -31.10
CA SER A 482 63.09 47.83 -31.04
C SER A 482 62.37 46.51 -30.85
N ASP A 483 61.20 46.57 -30.23
CA ASP A 483 60.29 45.45 -29.99
C ASP A 483 58.85 45.81 -30.42
N LEU A 484 58.03 44.82 -30.80
CA LEU A 484 56.67 45.05 -31.27
C LEU A 484 55.75 45.55 -30.15
N GLU A 485 55.91 45.02 -28.95
CA GLU A 485 55.10 45.34 -27.78
C GLU A 485 55.65 46.56 -27.02
N ASP A 486 56.97 46.68 -26.90
CA ASP A 486 57.61 47.72 -26.09
C ASP A 486 58.11 48.94 -26.89
N GLY A 487 58.14 48.86 -28.22
CA GLY A 487 58.59 49.96 -29.07
C GLY A 487 60.11 50.13 -29.06
N ASP A 488 60.61 51.36 -28.88
CA ASP A 488 62.05 51.66 -28.95
C ASP A 488 62.78 51.26 -27.64
N LEU A 489 63.69 50.31 -27.75
CA LEU A 489 64.52 49.78 -26.66
C LEU A 489 65.98 50.22 -26.78
N THR A 490 66.30 51.20 -27.63
CA THR A 490 67.68 51.60 -27.92
C THR A 490 68.47 51.99 -26.67
N ALA A 491 67.83 52.67 -25.71
CA ALA A 491 68.46 53.06 -24.45
C ALA A 491 68.83 51.87 -23.54
N ASN A 492 68.24 50.70 -23.76
CA ASN A 492 68.41 49.50 -22.94
C ASN A 492 69.47 48.54 -23.48
N ILE A 493 70.09 48.86 -24.63
CA ILE A 493 71.18 48.06 -25.19
C ILE A 493 72.40 48.09 -24.26
N LYS A 494 72.99 46.92 -24.05
CA LYS A 494 74.23 46.75 -23.28
C LYS A 494 75.31 46.13 -24.17
N ILE A 495 76.55 46.63 -24.07
CA ILE A 495 77.71 45.90 -24.60
C ILE A 495 78.07 44.82 -23.59
N ILE A 496 77.98 43.56 -24.01
CA ILE A 496 78.29 42.39 -23.17
C ILE A 496 79.69 41.82 -23.46
N ALA A 497 80.28 42.16 -24.61
CA ALA A 497 81.68 41.87 -24.93
C ALA A 497 82.25 42.95 -25.85
N ASN A 498 83.50 43.36 -25.61
CA ASN A 498 84.24 44.30 -26.45
C ASN A 498 85.74 44.00 -26.32
N ASP A 499 86.39 43.66 -27.42
CA ASP A 499 87.82 43.35 -27.45
C ASP A 499 88.65 44.35 -28.29
N ILE A 500 88.08 45.50 -28.67
CA ILE A 500 88.75 46.52 -29.49
C ILE A 500 90.09 46.96 -28.88
N ASN A 501 91.15 46.85 -29.67
CA ASN A 501 92.45 47.46 -29.38
C ASN A 501 92.86 48.41 -30.51
N ILE A 502 92.78 49.72 -30.23
CA ILE A 502 93.03 50.78 -31.22
C ILE A 502 94.52 50.99 -31.56
N ASP A 503 95.43 50.43 -30.77
CA ASP A 503 96.87 50.63 -30.96
C ASP A 503 97.49 49.55 -31.85
N VAL A 504 96.75 48.48 -32.14
CA VAL A 504 97.25 47.35 -32.92
C VAL A 504 96.34 47.17 -34.14
N PRO A 505 96.87 47.32 -35.37
CA PRO A 505 96.14 47.00 -36.58
C PRO A 505 95.59 45.56 -36.55
N GLY A 506 94.31 45.38 -36.87
CA GLY A 506 93.63 44.07 -36.75
C GLY A 506 92.10 44.17 -36.76
N GLU A 507 91.43 43.03 -36.63
CA GLU A 507 89.98 42.93 -36.48
C GLU A 507 89.60 42.60 -35.04
N TYR A 508 88.58 43.29 -34.54
CA TYR A 508 88.03 43.21 -33.19
C TYR A 508 86.50 43.11 -33.28
N HIS A 509 85.83 42.75 -32.18
CA HIS A 509 84.40 42.48 -32.10
C HIS A 509 83.74 43.19 -30.91
N VAL A 510 82.49 43.62 -31.13
CA VAL A 510 81.60 44.14 -30.09
C VAL A 510 80.30 43.36 -30.11
N THR A 511 79.87 42.83 -28.96
CA THR A 511 78.59 42.13 -28.82
C THR A 511 77.64 42.92 -27.94
N TYR A 512 76.43 43.14 -28.45
CA TYR A 512 75.32 43.83 -27.80
C TYR A 512 74.26 42.84 -27.30
N SER A 513 73.58 43.18 -26.21
CA SER A 513 72.36 42.50 -25.72
C SER A 513 71.28 43.52 -25.36
N VAL A 514 70.00 43.19 -25.58
CA VAL A 514 68.85 43.96 -25.10
C VAL A 514 67.76 43.01 -24.59
N LEU A 515 67.15 43.39 -23.47
CA LEU A 515 65.95 42.77 -22.92
C LEU A 515 64.74 43.68 -23.19
N ASP A 516 63.61 43.07 -23.52
CA ASP A 516 62.30 43.72 -23.47
C ASP A 516 61.72 43.73 -22.03
N SER A 517 60.52 44.29 -21.85
CA SER A 517 59.84 44.38 -20.56
C SER A 517 59.30 43.03 -20.06
N ASP A 518 59.11 42.07 -20.97
CA ASP A 518 58.67 40.70 -20.69
C ASP A 518 59.82 39.75 -20.35
N GLY A 519 61.07 40.21 -20.50
CA GLY A 519 62.27 39.48 -20.18
C GLY A 519 62.84 38.66 -21.34
N ASN A 520 62.35 38.84 -22.57
CA ASN A 520 62.95 38.19 -23.73
C ASN A 520 64.25 38.91 -24.13
N GLU A 521 65.32 38.15 -24.36
CA GLU A 521 66.66 38.64 -24.68
C GLU A 521 67.07 38.35 -26.13
N THR A 522 67.74 39.32 -26.75
CA THR A 522 68.38 39.21 -28.07
C THR A 522 69.81 39.74 -28.01
N GLU A 523 70.75 39.03 -28.63
CA GLU A 523 72.16 39.42 -28.75
C GLU A 523 72.59 39.64 -30.22
N LYS A 524 73.56 40.52 -30.46
CA LYS A 524 74.14 40.77 -31.80
C LYS A 524 75.61 41.19 -31.73
N THR A 525 76.47 40.62 -32.58
CA THR A 525 77.91 40.97 -32.69
C THR A 525 78.22 41.72 -33.98
N ILE A 526 79.10 42.73 -33.92
CA ILE A 526 79.68 43.45 -35.08
C ILE A 526 81.21 43.37 -35.06
N THR A 527 81.84 43.70 -36.19
CA THR A 527 83.31 43.73 -36.38
C THR A 527 83.84 45.17 -36.44
N VAL A 528 85.02 45.42 -35.87
CA VAL A 528 85.75 46.69 -35.86
C VAL A 528 87.18 46.48 -36.38
N THR A 529 87.56 47.18 -37.46
CA THR A 529 88.86 47.01 -38.15
C THR A 529 89.80 48.20 -37.92
N ILE A 530 91.06 47.96 -37.51
CA ILE A 530 92.11 48.98 -37.24
C ILE A 530 93.27 48.91 -38.25
N LEU A 531 93.74 50.04 -38.80
CA LEU A 531 94.81 50.16 -39.86
C LEU A 531 96.11 50.89 -39.38
N SER A 532 97.29 50.74 -40.04
CA SER A 532 98.63 51.29 -39.63
C SER A 532 98.91 52.80 -39.92
N ASN A 533 100.00 53.41 -39.36
CA ASN A 533 100.40 54.84 -39.44
C ASN A 533 101.90 55.16 -39.01
N ASP A 534 102.94 54.64 -39.68
CA ASP A 534 104.39 54.82 -39.31
C ASP A 534 105.09 56.02 -40.01
N ALA A 535 106.41 56.27 -39.78
CA ALA A 535 107.19 57.43 -40.29
C ALA A 535 108.43 57.04 -41.17
N PRO A 536 108.95 57.92 -42.06
CA PRO A 536 109.92 57.55 -43.11
C PRO A 536 111.40 57.52 -42.69
N VAL A 537 112.29 56.91 -43.51
CA VAL A 537 113.75 56.70 -43.25
C VAL A 537 114.64 57.15 -44.42
N ILE A 538 115.83 57.79 -44.17
CA ILE A 538 116.85 58.23 -45.18
C ILE A 538 118.15 57.38 -45.12
N HIS A 539 118.81 57.13 -46.27
CA HIS A 539 120.05 56.35 -46.44
C HIS A 539 121.13 57.09 -47.30
N GLY A 540 122.42 57.13 -46.90
CA GLY A 540 123.56 57.81 -47.59
C GLY A 540 124.98 57.48 -47.00
N GLN A 541 126.11 57.98 -47.57
CA GLN A 541 127.52 57.69 -47.14
C GLN A 541 128.55 58.85 -47.33
N ASP A 542 129.73 58.77 -46.66
CA ASP A 542 130.86 59.74 -46.71
C ASP A 542 131.82 59.55 -47.93
N VAL A 543 132.51 60.62 -48.40
CA VAL A 543 133.32 60.63 -49.66
C VAL A 543 134.74 61.26 -49.51
N THR A 544 135.77 60.83 -50.28
CA THR A 544 137.15 61.42 -50.27
C THR A 544 137.81 61.48 -51.67
N PHE A 545 138.50 62.58 -52.03
CA PHE A 545 139.21 62.74 -53.31
C PHE A 545 140.42 63.72 -53.26
N LYS A 546 141.20 63.89 -54.35
CA LYS A 546 142.35 64.85 -54.43
C LYS A 546 141.92 66.20 -54.98
N ALA A 547 142.53 67.30 -54.51
CA ALA A 547 142.17 68.67 -54.91
C ALA A 547 142.19 68.85 -56.43
N GLY A 548 141.13 69.47 -56.97
CA GLY A 548 140.94 69.71 -58.42
C GLY A 548 140.10 68.66 -59.17
N LYS A 549 139.39 67.76 -58.47
CA LYS A 549 138.40 66.82 -59.03
C LYS A 549 136.96 67.33 -58.76
N ALA A 550 136.00 67.09 -59.65
CA ALA A 550 134.60 67.47 -59.45
C ALA A 550 133.87 66.59 -58.40
N PHE A 551 132.93 67.17 -57.64
CA PHE A 551 132.09 66.53 -56.60
C PHE A 551 130.58 66.77 -56.84
N ASP A 552 129.75 65.73 -56.75
CA ASP A 552 128.27 65.79 -56.85
C ASP A 552 127.62 65.40 -55.51
N PRO A 553 126.90 66.32 -54.84
CA PRO A 553 126.33 66.07 -53.52
C PRO A 553 125.16 65.08 -53.51
N MET A 554 124.33 64.96 -54.57
CA MET A 554 123.13 64.08 -54.53
C MET A 554 123.42 62.62 -54.90
N ALA A 555 124.67 62.31 -55.25
CA ALA A 555 125.04 60.98 -55.67
C ALA A 555 124.99 59.98 -54.50
N GLY A 556 124.01 59.06 -54.52
CA GLY A 556 123.97 57.89 -53.63
C GLY A 556 123.10 57.99 -52.37
N VAL A 557 122.11 58.90 -52.32
CA VAL A 557 121.19 59.09 -51.17
C VAL A 557 119.74 58.69 -51.53
N THR A 558 119.04 57.91 -50.67
CA THR A 558 117.67 57.35 -50.89
C THR A 558 116.77 57.38 -49.63
N ALA A 559 115.44 57.23 -49.74
CA ALA A 559 114.50 57.23 -48.61
C ALA A 559 113.25 56.34 -48.80
N SER A 560 112.67 55.77 -47.72
CA SER A 560 111.50 54.87 -47.77
C SER A 560 110.61 54.89 -46.51
N ASP A 561 109.35 54.48 -46.64
CA ASP A 561 108.29 54.40 -45.61
C ASP A 561 107.44 53.11 -45.71
N THR A 562 106.80 52.65 -44.61
CA THR A 562 106.01 51.40 -44.56
C THR A 562 104.70 51.48 -45.35
N GLU A 563 103.98 52.59 -45.22
CA GLU A 563 102.70 52.80 -45.89
C GLU A 563 102.89 53.33 -47.31
N ASP A 564 103.88 54.22 -47.51
CA ASP A 564 104.09 54.93 -48.78
C ASP A 564 105.15 54.32 -49.70
N GLY A 565 105.99 53.41 -49.20
CA GLY A 565 107.02 52.74 -49.98
C GLY A 565 108.26 53.61 -50.25
N ASP A 566 108.79 53.60 -51.48
CA ASP A 566 109.98 54.40 -51.85
C ASP A 566 109.61 55.87 -52.05
N ILE A 567 110.17 56.73 -51.19
CA ILE A 567 109.95 58.17 -51.19
C ILE A 567 111.25 58.95 -51.46
N THR A 568 112.23 58.32 -52.11
CA THR A 568 113.54 58.92 -52.43
C THR A 568 113.42 60.25 -53.19
N SER A 569 112.43 60.41 -54.06
CA SER A 569 112.20 61.67 -54.79
C SER A 569 111.78 62.85 -53.91
N ALA A 570 111.35 62.58 -52.67
CA ALA A 570 110.96 63.59 -51.69
C ALA A 570 112.13 64.03 -50.78
N ILE A 571 113.35 63.53 -51.02
CA ILE A 571 114.52 63.96 -50.26
C ILE A 571 114.91 65.39 -50.66
N GLU A 572 115.01 66.27 -49.67
CA GLU A 572 115.50 67.63 -49.82
C GLU A 572 116.89 67.77 -49.18
N MET A 573 117.86 68.33 -49.90
CA MET A 573 119.17 68.68 -49.32
C MET A 573 119.07 70.01 -48.58
N THR A 574 119.29 69.98 -47.28
CA THR A 574 119.11 71.13 -46.40
C THR A 574 120.40 71.91 -46.14
N ALA A 575 121.60 71.32 -46.35
CA ALA A 575 122.89 72.02 -46.25
C ALA A 575 124.02 71.33 -47.06
N ASN A 576 124.99 72.10 -47.59
CA ASN A 576 126.23 71.60 -48.25
C ASN A 576 127.35 72.67 -48.20
N ASP A 577 128.51 72.34 -47.63
CA ASP A 577 129.66 73.27 -47.51
C ASP A 577 130.93 72.83 -48.29
N VAL A 578 130.84 71.83 -49.16
CA VAL A 578 131.99 71.18 -49.82
C VAL A 578 132.70 72.08 -50.84
N ASN A 579 134.03 72.27 -50.68
CA ASN A 579 134.89 72.94 -51.66
C ASN A 579 135.94 71.96 -52.27
N PRO A 580 135.77 71.53 -53.53
CA PRO A 580 136.60 70.48 -54.13
C PRO A 580 138.03 70.88 -54.51
N ASP A 581 138.34 72.18 -54.55
CA ASP A 581 139.65 72.69 -55.01
C ASP A 581 140.64 72.92 -53.86
N VAL A 582 140.15 72.89 -52.61
CA VAL A 582 140.95 73.16 -51.42
C VAL A 582 141.00 71.90 -50.59
N ALA A 583 142.21 71.47 -50.22
CA ALA A 583 142.36 70.35 -49.30
C ALA A 583 141.69 70.69 -47.95
N GLY A 584 140.78 69.83 -47.49
CA GLY A 584 139.91 70.10 -46.33
C GLY A 584 138.85 69.00 -46.12
N VAL A 585 138.05 69.13 -45.06
CA VAL A 585 136.91 68.24 -44.72
C VAL A 585 135.63 69.08 -44.64
N TYR A 586 134.53 68.57 -45.21
CA TYR A 586 133.27 69.25 -45.49
C TYR A 586 132.04 68.33 -45.23
N HIS A 587 130.78 68.81 -45.27
CA HIS A 587 129.54 68.07 -44.94
C HIS A 587 128.32 68.40 -45.85
N VAL A 588 127.35 67.47 -45.90
CA VAL A 588 126.04 67.59 -46.61
C VAL A 588 124.88 67.01 -45.76
N THR A 589 123.71 67.66 -45.69
CA THR A 589 122.51 67.26 -44.88
C THR A 589 121.22 67.12 -45.73
N TYR A 590 120.31 66.19 -45.37
CA TYR A 590 119.06 65.82 -46.07
C TYR A 590 117.81 65.70 -45.16
N SER A 591 116.59 65.85 -45.71
CA SER A 591 115.26 65.70 -45.04
C SER A 591 114.20 65.00 -45.93
N VAL A 592 113.20 64.28 -45.38
CA VAL A 592 112.07 63.63 -46.11
C VAL A 592 110.77 63.56 -45.28
N THR A 593 109.59 63.66 -45.93
CA THR A 593 108.23 63.60 -45.32
C THR A 593 107.33 62.58 -46.05
N ASP A 594 106.47 61.84 -45.33
CA ASP A 594 105.48 60.87 -45.88
C ASP A 594 104.08 61.49 -46.16
N SER A 595 103.11 60.69 -46.64
CA SER A 595 101.74 61.10 -47.00
C SER A 595 100.79 61.27 -45.81
N ASP A 596 101.09 60.62 -44.68
CA ASP A 596 100.38 60.77 -43.40
C ASP A 596 100.92 61.95 -42.57
N GLY A 597 102.02 62.57 -43.00
CA GLY A 597 102.60 63.81 -42.50
C GLY A 597 103.83 63.67 -41.60
N ASN A 598 104.44 62.49 -41.47
CA ASN A 598 105.61 62.26 -40.61
C ASN A 598 106.96 62.58 -41.32
N THR A 599 107.99 63.04 -40.60
CA THR A 599 109.25 63.64 -41.13
C THR A 599 110.56 63.09 -40.52
N THR A 600 111.67 63.01 -41.30
CA THR A 600 113.03 62.53 -40.88
C THR A 600 114.21 63.31 -41.53
N GLU A 601 115.37 63.50 -40.85
CA GLU A 601 116.61 64.20 -41.34
C GLU A 601 117.95 63.44 -41.12
N ALA A 602 118.99 63.64 -41.97
CA ALA A 602 120.34 62.98 -41.88
C ALA A 602 121.54 63.77 -42.51
N THR A 603 122.81 63.63 -42.01
CA THR A 603 124.05 64.37 -42.45
C THR A 603 125.26 63.46 -42.75
N TYR A 604 126.12 63.80 -43.75
CA TYR A 604 127.30 63.03 -44.24
C TYR A 604 128.55 63.91 -44.53
N THR A 605 129.77 63.33 -44.60
CA THR A 605 131.10 64.00 -44.63
C THR A 605 131.90 63.83 -45.95
N VAL A 606 132.71 64.82 -46.38
CA VAL A 606 133.52 64.83 -47.63
C VAL A 606 134.96 65.39 -47.45
N THR A 607 136.03 64.72 -47.93
CA THR A 607 137.47 65.09 -47.69
C THR A 607 138.36 65.29 -48.97
N VAL A 608 139.31 66.25 -48.98
CA VAL A 608 140.17 66.68 -50.14
C VAL A 608 141.72 66.80 -49.82
N LEU A 609 142.72 66.43 -50.70
CA LEU A 609 144.23 66.29 -50.47
C LEU A 609 145.27 67.03 -51.46
N THR A 610 146.64 67.16 -51.20
CA THR A 610 147.78 67.99 -51.86
C THR A 610 148.87 67.31 -52.83
N ASN A 611 149.93 68.00 -53.46
CA ASN A 611 150.94 67.50 -54.52
C ASN A 611 152.32 68.33 -54.87
N GLU A 612 153.63 67.87 -54.68
CA GLU A 612 154.99 68.61 -54.91
C GLU A 612 156.21 67.94 -55.78
N LYS A 613 157.56 68.34 -55.72
CA LYS A 613 158.78 67.98 -56.62
C LYS A 613 160.22 67.64 -55.95
N PRO A 614 161.26 66.98 -56.61
CA PRO A 614 162.55 66.39 -56.01
C PRO A 614 163.96 67.13 -55.96
N VAL A 615 164.98 66.63 -55.19
CA VAL A 615 166.37 67.21 -54.86
C VAL A 615 167.61 66.22 -54.92
N ILE A 616 168.90 66.66 -55.13
CA ILE A 616 170.18 65.83 -55.22
C ILE A 616 171.35 66.31 -54.29
N HIS A 617 172.20 65.40 -53.75
CA HIS A 617 173.39 65.63 -52.87
C HIS A 617 174.71 64.91 -53.29
N ALA A 618 175.91 65.52 -53.14
CA ALA A 618 177.26 64.93 -53.45
C ALA A 618 178.45 65.56 -52.66
N THR A 619 179.64 64.90 -52.58
CA THR A 619 180.86 65.39 -51.87
C THR A 619 182.20 65.15 -52.62
N ASP A 620 183.21 65.99 -52.38
CA ASP A 620 184.55 65.94 -53.03
C ASP A 620 185.46 64.82 -52.50
N GLN A 621 186.37 64.28 -53.33
CA GLN A 621 187.31 63.22 -52.96
C GLN A 621 188.79 63.54 -53.26
N THR A 622 189.72 63.09 -52.40
CA THR A 622 191.19 63.20 -52.58
C THR A 622 191.80 61.81 -52.75
N LEU A 623 192.70 61.62 -53.73
CA LEU A 623 193.29 60.30 -54.07
C LEU A 623 194.82 60.33 -54.06
N ALA A 624 195.43 59.24 -53.61
CA ALA A 624 196.87 59.00 -53.72
C ALA A 624 197.24 58.36 -55.06
N TYR A 625 198.44 58.66 -55.57
CA TYR A 625 198.94 58.11 -56.83
C TYR A 625 198.88 56.56 -56.85
N GLY A 626 198.18 55.99 -57.83
CA GLY A 626 197.97 54.55 -57.99
C GLY A 626 196.66 53.97 -57.42
N GLN A 627 195.81 54.75 -56.75
CA GLN A 627 194.47 54.30 -56.33
C GLN A 627 193.41 54.46 -57.44
N ALA A 628 192.41 53.58 -57.46
CA ALA A 628 191.25 53.67 -58.35
C ALA A 628 190.24 54.73 -57.84
N PHE A 629 189.59 55.46 -58.77
CA PHE A 629 188.54 56.45 -58.48
C PHE A 629 187.16 55.95 -58.94
N ASP A 630 186.14 56.12 -58.09
CA ASP A 630 184.73 55.87 -58.41
C ASP A 630 183.91 57.18 -58.34
N PRO A 631 183.35 57.68 -59.46
CA PRO A 631 182.61 58.93 -59.52
C PRO A 631 181.21 58.90 -58.86
N MET A 632 180.66 57.73 -58.51
CA MET A 632 179.38 57.64 -57.77
C MET A 632 179.56 57.49 -56.26
N ALA A 633 180.79 57.37 -55.78
CA ALA A 633 181.05 57.19 -54.37
C ALA A 633 180.62 58.46 -53.58
N GLY A 634 179.44 58.40 -52.95
CA GLY A 634 178.91 59.46 -52.08
C GLY A 634 177.86 60.41 -52.69
N VAL A 635 177.11 59.99 -53.72
CA VAL A 635 176.06 60.81 -54.38
C VAL A 635 174.63 60.23 -54.17
N THR A 636 173.63 61.03 -53.76
CA THR A 636 172.22 60.62 -53.47
C THR A 636 171.14 61.63 -53.94
N ALA A 637 169.85 61.25 -54.03
CA ALA A 637 168.71 62.11 -54.43
C ALA A 637 167.37 61.71 -53.75
N GLU A 638 166.45 62.65 -53.43
CA GLU A 638 165.17 62.39 -52.72
C GLU A 638 163.99 63.33 -53.10
N ASP A 639 162.74 62.84 -52.91
CA ASP A 639 161.43 63.53 -53.03
C ASP A 639 160.51 63.22 -51.81
N LEU A 640 159.65 64.15 -51.37
CA LEU A 640 158.88 64.00 -50.12
C LEU A 640 157.72 63.00 -50.25
N GLU A 641 157.07 62.94 -51.40
CA GLU A 641 155.95 62.02 -51.66
C GLU A 641 156.43 60.68 -52.24
N ASP A 642 157.49 60.71 -53.06
CA ASP A 642 157.97 59.54 -53.81
C ASP A 642 159.24 58.87 -53.24
N GLY A 643 159.94 59.49 -52.29
CA GLY A 643 161.06 58.88 -51.54
C GLY A 643 162.44 58.93 -52.23
N ASP A 644 163.30 57.93 -51.98
CA ASP A 644 164.71 57.88 -52.46
C ASP A 644 164.80 57.66 -53.98
N LEU A 645 165.44 58.62 -54.67
CA LEU A 645 165.61 58.65 -56.12
C LEU A 645 167.07 58.43 -56.55
N THR A 646 167.97 58.01 -55.64
CA THR A 646 169.42 57.87 -55.87
C THR A 646 169.77 56.98 -57.07
N GLY A 647 168.98 55.93 -57.35
CA GLY A 647 169.17 55.06 -58.52
C GLY A 647 168.87 55.72 -59.88
N SER A 648 168.23 56.89 -59.87
CA SER A 648 167.84 57.65 -61.06
C SER A 648 168.87 58.73 -61.46
N ILE A 649 169.99 58.82 -60.72
CA ILE A 649 171.08 59.76 -60.99
C ILE A 649 171.92 59.28 -62.19
N LYS A 650 172.27 60.19 -63.12
CA LYS A 650 173.13 59.92 -64.29
C LYS A 650 174.39 60.79 -64.28
N ILE A 651 175.58 60.18 -64.37
CA ILE A 651 176.85 60.91 -64.55
C ILE A 651 176.97 61.36 -66.01
N ILE A 652 177.37 62.63 -66.20
CA ILE A 652 177.46 63.28 -67.52
C ILE A 652 178.91 63.56 -67.99
N ALA A 653 179.92 63.51 -67.11
CA ALA A 653 181.37 63.60 -67.46
C ALA A 653 182.26 63.05 -66.31
N ASN A 654 183.44 62.51 -66.63
CA ASN A 654 184.50 62.12 -65.66
C ASN A 654 185.89 62.18 -66.32
N ASP A 655 186.85 62.90 -65.73
CA ASP A 655 188.15 63.25 -66.31
C ASP A 655 189.39 62.82 -65.47
N VAL A 656 189.21 61.90 -64.51
CA VAL A 656 190.30 61.45 -63.60
C VAL A 656 191.15 60.28 -64.18
N ASN A 657 192.50 60.40 -64.23
CA ASN A 657 193.45 59.37 -64.74
C ASN A 657 194.67 59.13 -63.80
N PRO A 658 194.89 57.93 -63.19
CA PRO A 658 195.86 57.76 -62.10
C PRO A 658 197.30 57.28 -62.43
N LEU A 659 197.76 57.18 -63.69
CA LEU A 659 199.03 56.50 -64.06
C LEU A 659 200.12 57.34 -64.78
N GLN A 660 200.08 58.67 -64.74
CA GLN A 660 201.18 59.52 -65.24
C GLN A 660 201.86 60.26 -64.07
N ALA A 661 203.19 60.12 -63.94
CA ALA A 661 203.98 61.09 -63.19
C ALA A 661 204.41 62.20 -64.17
N GLY A 662 203.88 63.40 -63.94
CA GLY A 662 203.99 64.57 -64.82
C GLY A 662 202.64 65.23 -64.98
#